data_AF-A0A3L7P3J6-F1
#
_entry.id   AF-A0A3L7P3J6-F1
#
_cell.length_a   1.000
_cell.length_b   1.000
_cell.length_c   1.000
_cell.angle_alpha   90.00
_cell.angle_beta   90.00
_cell.angle_gamma   90.00
#
_symmetry.space_group_name_H-M   'P 1'
#
loop_
_entity.id
_entity.type
_entity.pdbx_description
1 polymer ?
#
loop_
_entity_poly.entity_id
_entity_poly.type
_entity_poly.pdbx_seq_one_letter_code
_entity_poly.pdbx_strand_id
1 'polypeptide(L)'
;MPVSAIRILDPKDTRNFSRYGEDQDTQRVDKVPPLTDIQLRSYERFLQYDIAPDKRELVGIEGVLREIFPIESYDKTSALQFLRYELGKPRFGMEECRQLRLTYGRPFKVFLRLAGEQAVEEEVYLGDMPIMSGGGEFIINGAERVVVSQLHRSPGVDFVVATEGDKKLHSCRIIPERGSWIELNVTKKDSLSVRIDQSGKFSAMTLLRAMDPRFSRNADILASFHPTKQMGVDKKSQVDLLGKQLADDVIDPETGEVYFESGQILDQARIDALQATHVMHVQIIDSVKEDPLVMAALTEDQTSSHEEALLKIYQRMRPGNPASLEKARELFKEKFLDPNRYRLGKVGRFRINRKFQQSSQVPDDLMTLDPFDLVNAIRYILKLRAGEGLIDDIDHLGNRRVRTIDELAADELRKGFLKLRRTVQERMQNREKQDLTPRSLINPKSVSAAIEYFFGRGELSQVVDQTNPLSQLTHERRLSALGPGGLNRKRAGFDVRDVHISHYGRICPIETPEGTNIGLISHLSIYAGVDDYGFLITPYRVVINRKVTTEVRWLRGDEESHAYIAPADTEVEGGVIIGSEGRLIVRKSGEFVTATPDMVEYIDVSPRQMVGVSAGLIPFLEHDDANRALMGSNMQRQAVPLLVTEPPIVCTGLERDVAQNSGLVVKAERDGVVKYVDSIRIRVDEKEYLLEKFIGLNEHTCQNQKPLVKMGEKVKKGQVIADGAATHNAELALGRNVLVAFMSWEGYNFEDAIIISERLVEKDTYTSVHIEEFEIEIRESKLGKEEFTRDIPNVSPKALNNLDDAGIVRVGTFVSHGDILVGKVVPKAKSELTPEEKLLHAIFGRAGEDVKNESLEVPPGVEGIVITTERFSRRANMTDVEKKDVDRQDKEIRETHNARIVELYLGMIEVLCEQLKVKSLKDSRTNKILGGEKEDRSLVDQASEFRLDHLDLRSPEQRKIGEEIYLRHKEQIDLQFEIRDRMIVNLKRGDELPNGVQQMVKVYVATKRVISVGDKMAGRHGNKGVISKILPVEDMPFLADGTPVDILLNPLGVPSRMNVGQILETHLGAAARNLNFKAITPVFDGASEEEIRECLKEAGLPESGKSYLFDGRTGDRFEQPVTVGFIYMLKLHHLVDDKVHARATGPYSLITQQPLGGKARFGGQRFGEMEVWALEAYGAAYILQELLTVKSDDVDGRTKIYESMVKGENTLEAGLPASFDVLTNEIKGLALNLQLEKKDNTEDLLSGSM
;
A
#
# COMPACT_ATOMS: atom_id res chain seq x y z
N MET A 1 21.05 42.56 3.17
CA MET A 1 21.99 42.63 2.02
C MET A 1 21.34 41.96 0.81
N PRO A 2 21.70 42.25 -0.46
CA PRO A 2 21.22 41.43 -1.57
C PRO A 2 21.68 39.98 -1.32
N VAL A 3 20.72 39.08 -1.12
CA VAL A 3 20.99 37.67 -0.84
C VAL A 3 21.77 37.11 -2.04
N SER A 4 22.91 36.46 -1.77
CA SER A 4 23.73 35.78 -2.78
C SER A 4 22.87 35.04 -3.81
N ALA A 5 23.14 35.26 -5.11
CA ALA A 5 22.45 34.58 -6.21
C ALA A 5 22.69 33.06 -6.19
N ILE A 6 23.81 32.61 -5.61
CA ILE A 6 24.17 31.20 -5.49
C ILE A 6 23.94 30.79 -4.03
N ARG A 7 22.92 29.97 -3.82
CA ARG A 7 22.50 29.45 -2.50
C ARG A 7 22.73 27.95 -2.34
N ILE A 8 23.37 27.29 -3.31
CA ILE A 8 23.55 25.83 -3.34
C ILE A 8 25.04 25.54 -3.54
N LEU A 9 25.51 24.44 -2.96
CA LEU A 9 26.81 23.87 -3.25
C LEU A 9 26.67 22.99 -4.51
N ASP A 10 27.29 23.44 -5.60
CA ASP A 10 27.26 22.73 -6.89
C ASP A 10 28.66 22.18 -7.20
N PRO A 11 28.96 20.93 -6.81
CA PRO A 11 30.26 20.32 -7.06
C PRO A 11 30.49 20.10 -8.56
N LYS A 12 31.72 20.31 -9.03
CA LYS A 12 32.06 20.18 -10.47
C LYS A 12 32.39 18.75 -10.86
N ASP A 13 33.02 18.02 -9.95
CA ASP A 13 33.52 16.67 -10.17
C ASP A 13 32.79 15.67 -9.27
N THR A 14 32.79 14.40 -9.64
CA THR A 14 32.24 13.31 -8.81
C THR A 14 33.34 12.27 -8.57
N ARG A 15 33.58 11.91 -7.31
CA ARG A 15 34.50 10.85 -6.90
C ARG A 15 33.68 9.68 -6.37
N ASN A 16 33.84 8.51 -7.00
CA ASN A 16 33.21 7.27 -6.55
C ASN A 16 34.22 6.45 -5.74
N PHE A 17 33.85 6.09 -4.52
CA PHE A 17 34.66 5.28 -3.60
C PHE A 17 34.27 3.80 -3.61
N SER A 18 33.34 3.38 -4.47
CA SER A 18 32.96 1.97 -4.65
C SER A 18 34.17 1.12 -5.07
N ARG A 19 34.42 0.01 -4.38
CA ARG A 19 35.47 -0.96 -4.73
C ARG A 19 34.91 -2.08 -5.60
N TYR A 20 33.63 -2.39 -5.44
CA TYR A 20 32.99 -3.52 -6.08
C TYR A 20 31.89 -3.03 -7.05
N GLY A 21 32.18 -3.00 -8.35
CA GLY A 21 31.12 -3.05 -9.37
C GLY A 21 30.97 -1.89 -10.37
N GLU A 22 31.92 -0.97 -10.56
CA GLU A 22 31.82 0.02 -11.65
C GLU A 22 33.06 0.07 -12.55
N ASP A 23 33.36 -1.04 -13.25
CA ASP A 23 34.09 -0.92 -14.52
C ASP A 23 33.13 -0.29 -15.54
N GLN A 24 33.38 0.98 -15.90
CA GLN A 24 32.54 1.78 -16.81
C GLN A 24 32.28 1.12 -18.19
N ASP A 25 32.99 0.04 -18.53
CA ASP A 25 32.97 -0.62 -19.84
C ASP A 25 32.41 -2.06 -19.85
N THR A 26 31.95 -2.64 -18.73
CA THR A 26 31.35 -4.00 -18.73
C THR A 26 29.82 -3.96 -18.65
N GLN A 27 29.15 -4.84 -19.41
CA GLN A 27 27.69 -4.93 -19.50
C GLN A 27 27.05 -5.05 -18.09
N ARG A 28 26.31 -4.01 -17.68
CA ARG A 28 25.78 -3.76 -16.32
C ARG A 28 24.87 -4.89 -15.81
N VAL A 29 25.42 -5.74 -14.95
CA VAL A 29 24.67 -6.78 -14.20
C VAL A 29 24.11 -6.22 -12.88
N ASP A 30 24.64 -5.09 -12.44
CA ASP A 30 24.46 -4.38 -11.16
C ASP A 30 23.45 -3.22 -11.20
N LYS A 31 22.76 -3.01 -12.33
CA LYS A 31 21.81 -1.90 -12.47
C LYS A 31 20.57 -2.10 -11.58
N VAL A 32 20.20 -1.07 -10.83
CA VAL A 32 18.96 -1.05 -10.03
C VAL A 32 17.74 -1.30 -10.93
N PRO A 33 16.90 -2.30 -10.63
CA PRO A 33 15.69 -2.57 -11.40
C PRO A 33 14.67 -1.44 -11.20
N PRO A 34 13.71 -1.24 -12.13
CA PRO A 34 12.66 -0.25 -11.93
C PRO A 34 11.90 -0.53 -10.64
N LEU A 35 11.84 0.46 -9.75
CA LEU A 35 11.43 0.26 -8.36
C LEU A 35 9.91 0.11 -8.20
N THR A 36 9.12 0.48 -9.20
CA THR A 36 7.64 0.36 -9.19
C THR A 36 7.11 -0.80 -10.05
N ASP A 37 8.03 -1.62 -10.60
CA ASP A 37 7.72 -2.64 -11.61
C ASP A 37 6.70 -3.69 -11.15
N ILE A 38 6.77 -4.11 -9.88
CA ILE A 38 5.84 -5.12 -9.32
C ILE A 38 4.39 -4.65 -9.36
N GLN A 39 4.13 -3.39 -8.99
CA GLN A 39 2.79 -2.80 -9.01
C GLN A 39 2.30 -2.63 -10.46
N LEU A 40 3.13 -2.03 -11.31
CA LEU A 40 2.79 -1.76 -12.71
C LEU A 40 2.49 -3.05 -13.48
N ARG A 41 3.41 -4.03 -13.47
CA ARG A 41 3.24 -5.29 -14.20
C ARG A 41 2.04 -6.09 -13.70
N SER A 42 1.84 -6.16 -12.39
CA SER A 42 0.70 -6.93 -11.85
C SER A 42 -0.63 -6.30 -12.26
N TYR A 43 -0.77 -4.97 -12.21
CA TYR A 43 -2.02 -4.33 -12.61
C TYR A 43 -2.24 -4.30 -14.13
N GLU A 44 -1.17 -4.19 -14.94
CA GLU A 44 -1.24 -4.40 -16.40
C GLU A 44 -1.72 -5.82 -16.73
N ARG A 45 -1.18 -6.84 -16.04
CA ARG A 45 -1.63 -8.24 -16.14
C ARG A 45 -3.08 -8.43 -15.72
N PHE A 46 -3.57 -7.64 -14.76
CA PHE A 46 -4.96 -7.65 -14.32
C PHE A 46 -5.92 -7.11 -15.39
N LEU A 47 -5.58 -5.96 -15.99
CA LEU A 47 -6.45 -5.22 -16.91
C LEU A 47 -6.39 -5.73 -18.35
N GLN A 48 -5.21 -6.11 -18.84
CA GLN A 48 -4.95 -6.52 -20.24
C GLN A 48 -5.60 -5.62 -21.30
N TYR A 49 -5.63 -4.31 -21.06
CA TYR A 49 -6.47 -3.40 -21.86
C TYR A 49 -5.86 -3.06 -23.23
N ASP A 50 -4.53 -3.12 -23.38
CA ASP A 50 -3.82 -2.94 -24.65
C ASP A 50 -3.76 -4.24 -25.49
N ILE A 51 -4.23 -5.36 -24.93
CA ILE A 51 -4.23 -6.67 -25.59
C ILE A 51 -5.57 -6.89 -26.28
N ALA A 52 -5.51 -7.28 -27.56
CA ALA A 52 -6.69 -7.64 -28.34
C ALA A 52 -7.48 -8.79 -27.68
N PRO A 53 -8.82 -8.79 -27.69
CA PRO A 53 -9.64 -9.76 -26.95
C PRO A 53 -9.27 -11.24 -27.18
N ASP A 54 -8.93 -11.61 -28.43
CA ASP A 54 -8.60 -13.00 -28.79
C ASP A 54 -7.21 -13.46 -28.32
N LYS A 55 -6.35 -12.52 -27.92
CA LYS A 55 -4.98 -12.79 -27.45
C LYS A 55 -4.83 -12.64 -25.94
N ARG A 56 -5.92 -12.40 -25.20
CA ARG A 56 -5.88 -12.24 -23.74
C ARG A 56 -5.63 -13.57 -23.05
N GLU A 57 -4.79 -13.53 -22.02
CA GLU A 57 -4.53 -14.68 -21.16
C GLU A 57 -5.65 -14.84 -20.13
N LEU A 58 -5.85 -16.07 -19.64
CA LEU A 58 -6.87 -16.43 -18.64
C LEU A 58 -6.50 -15.98 -17.21
N VAL A 59 -6.11 -14.72 -17.06
CA VAL A 59 -5.69 -14.08 -15.80
C VAL A 59 -6.42 -12.75 -15.62
N GLY A 60 -6.42 -12.22 -14.40
CA GLY A 60 -7.07 -10.93 -14.09
C GLY A 60 -8.58 -10.92 -14.36
N ILE A 61 -9.07 -9.86 -15.00
CA ILE A 61 -10.50 -9.69 -15.32
C ILE A 61 -11.01 -10.81 -16.25
N GLU A 62 -10.25 -11.16 -17.29
CA GLU A 62 -10.62 -12.22 -18.24
C GLU A 62 -10.79 -13.56 -17.53
N GLY A 63 -9.84 -13.91 -16.65
CA GLY A 63 -9.91 -15.13 -15.83
C GLY A 63 -11.16 -15.18 -14.93
N VAL A 64 -11.50 -14.07 -14.25
CA VAL A 64 -12.68 -14.00 -13.39
C VAL A 64 -13.99 -14.13 -14.19
N LEU A 65 -14.08 -13.49 -15.36
CA LEU A 65 -15.26 -13.57 -16.21
C LEU A 65 -15.44 -14.98 -16.79
N ARG A 66 -14.36 -15.60 -17.27
CA ARG A 66 -14.39 -16.98 -17.81
C ARG A 66 -14.68 -18.04 -16.74
N GLU A 67 -14.35 -17.78 -15.48
CA GLU A 67 -14.70 -18.68 -14.37
C GLU A 67 -16.21 -18.63 -14.05
N ILE A 68 -16.85 -17.47 -14.21
CA ILE A 68 -18.22 -17.24 -13.75
C ILE A 68 -19.25 -17.46 -14.86
N PHE A 69 -18.88 -17.15 -16.10
CA PHE A 69 -19.71 -17.36 -17.28
C PHE A 69 -19.31 -18.67 -17.99
N PRO A 70 -20.27 -19.44 -18.54
CA PRO A 70 -21.68 -19.09 -18.72
C PRO A 70 -22.52 -19.21 -17.44
N ILE A 71 -23.49 -18.32 -17.29
CA ILE A 71 -24.48 -18.37 -16.21
C ILE A 71 -25.74 -19.06 -16.75
N GLU A 72 -25.99 -20.28 -16.30
CA GLU A 72 -27.17 -21.07 -16.67
C GLU A 72 -28.33 -20.84 -15.69
N SER A 73 -29.55 -20.85 -16.20
CA SER A 73 -30.78 -20.88 -15.40
C SER A 73 -30.94 -22.22 -14.66
N TYR A 74 -31.74 -22.26 -13.58
CA TYR A 74 -31.94 -23.49 -12.79
C TYR A 74 -32.52 -24.66 -13.60
N ASP A 75 -33.35 -24.35 -14.60
CA ASP A 75 -33.95 -25.29 -15.54
C ASP A 75 -33.05 -25.56 -16.78
N LYS A 76 -31.89 -24.90 -16.87
CA LYS A 76 -30.91 -25.00 -17.97
C LYS A 76 -31.47 -24.65 -19.36
N THR A 77 -32.55 -23.88 -19.44
CA THR A 77 -33.17 -23.50 -20.73
C THR A 77 -32.54 -22.26 -21.36
N SER A 78 -31.93 -21.38 -20.56
CA SER A 78 -31.28 -20.16 -21.03
C SER A 78 -29.90 -20.03 -20.41
N ALA A 79 -28.94 -19.52 -21.17
CA ALA A 79 -27.57 -19.31 -20.71
C ALA A 79 -27.07 -17.92 -21.10
N LEU A 80 -26.57 -17.15 -20.14
CA LEU A 80 -25.89 -15.89 -20.40
C LEU A 80 -24.39 -16.17 -20.60
N GLN A 81 -23.91 -15.88 -21.80
CA GLN A 81 -22.54 -16.12 -22.24
C GLN A 81 -21.74 -14.82 -22.28
N PHE A 82 -20.47 -14.91 -21.93
CA PHE A 82 -19.52 -13.81 -22.03
C PHE A 82 -18.77 -13.85 -23.36
N LEU A 83 -18.71 -12.71 -24.07
CA LEU A 83 -18.00 -12.58 -25.34
C LEU A 83 -16.64 -11.91 -25.16
N ARG A 84 -16.64 -10.66 -24.69
CA ARG A 84 -15.45 -9.83 -24.47
C ARG A 84 -15.74 -8.70 -23.48
N TYR A 85 -14.71 -8.08 -22.92
CA TYR A 85 -14.84 -6.82 -22.18
C TYR A 85 -14.02 -5.71 -22.83
N GLU A 86 -14.44 -4.48 -22.59
CA GLU A 86 -13.81 -3.26 -23.08
C GLU A 86 -13.69 -2.23 -21.96
N LEU A 87 -12.50 -1.65 -21.84
CA LEU A 87 -12.22 -0.56 -20.91
C LEU A 87 -12.12 0.74 -21.72
N GLY A 88 -13.21 1.50 -21.70
CA GLY A 88 -13.31 2.77 -22.42
C GLY A 88 -12.29 3.80 -21.92
N LYS A 89 -12.21 4.97 -22.57
CA LYS A 89 -11.30 6.02 -22.12
C LYS A 89 -11.81 6.71 -20.84
N PRO A 90 -10.92 7.22 -19.97
CA PRO A 90 -11.33 7.93 -18.76
C PRO A 90 -12.25 9.10 -19.11
N ARG A 91 -13.29 9.28 -18.29
CA ARG A 91 -14.29 10.35 -18.46
C ARG A 91 -13.74 11.71 -18.04
N PHE A 92 -12.95 11.72 -16.97
CA PHE A 92 -12.45 12.92 -16.31
C PHE A 92 -10.91 12.92 -16.32
N GLY A 93 -10.33 14.12 -16.25
CA GLY A 93 -8.89 14.27 -16.03
C GLY A 93 -8.48 13.93 -14.60
N MET A 94 -7.18 13.74 -14.35
CA MET A 94 -6.66 13.48 -12.99
C MET A 94 -6.99 14.65 -12.04
N GLU A 95 -6.72 15.88 -12.47
CA GLU A 95 -6.95 17.08 -11.65
C GLU A 95 -8.43 17.30 -11.35
N GLU A 96 -9.29 17.14 -12.36
CA GLU A 96 -10.74 17.19 -12.20
C GLU A 96 -11.24 16.12 -11.20
N CYS A 97 -10.65 14.91 -11.22
CA CYS A 97 -10.97 13.89 -10.23
C CYS A 97 -10.58 14.28 -8.80
N ARG A 98 -9.39 14.88 -8.60
CA ARG A 98 -8.93 15.39 -7.30
C ARG A 98 -9.88 16.46 -6.77
N GLN A 99 -10.20 17.43 -7.62
CA GLN A 99 -11.04 18.58 -7.26
C GLN A 99 -12.50 18.18 -6.97
N LEU A 100 -13.12 17.36 -7.82
CA LEU A 100 -14.54 16.99 -7.71
C LEU A 100 -14.83 15.77 -6.83
N ARG A 101 -13.81 15.20 -6.16
CA ARG A 101 -13.92 13.97 -5.37
C ARG A 101 -14.42 12.79 -6.19
N LEU A 102 -13.94 12.69 -7.43
CA LEU A 102 -14.28 11.59 -8.35
C LEU A 102 -13.17 10.54 -8.38
N THR A 103 -13.48 9.39 -8.97
CA THR A 103 -12.50 8.32 -9.17
C THR A 103 -11.96 8.39 -10.59
N TYR A 104 -10.64 8.43 -10.73
CA TYR A 104 -9.98 8.38 -12.04
C TYR A 104 -9.97 6.94 -12.55
N GLY A 105 -10.84 6.65 -13.50
CA GLY A 105 -11.05 5.30 -13.99
C GLY A 105 -11.59 5.24 -15.42
N ARG A 106 -11.47 4.05 -16.00
CA ARG A 106 -11.98 3.69 -17.32
C ARG A 106 -13.36 3.01 -17.20
N PRO A 107 -14.36 3.41 -18.00
CA PRO A 107 -15.66 2.73 -18.03
C PRO A 107 -15.53 1.25 -18.37
N PHE A 108 -15.93 0.38 -17.45
CA PHE A 108 -15.87 -1.07 -17.62
C PHE A 108 -17.16 -1.59 -18.24
N LYS A 109 -17.05 -2.00 -19.51
CA LYS A 109 -18.15 -2.56 -20.30
C LYS A 109 -17.90 -4.03 -20.61
N VAL A 110 -18.95 -4.84 -20.58
CA VAL A 110 -18.91 -6.26 -20.89
C VAL A 110 -19.94 -6.57 -21.97
N PHE A 111 -19.51 -7.28 -23.01
CA PHE A 111 -20.36 -7.76 -24.11
C PHE A 111 -20.84 -9.17 -23.79
N LEU A 112 -22.16 -9.33 -23.73
CA LEU A 112 -22.81 -10.56 -23.31
C LEU A 112 -23.82 -11.01 -24.34
N ARG A 113 -23.95 -12.32 -24.50
CA ARG A 113 -24.93 -12.97 -25.35
C ARG A 113 -25.88 -13.78 -24.48
N LEU A 114 -27.17 -13.50 -24.55
CA LEU A 114 -28.18 -14.38 -23.97
C LEU A 114 -28.53 -15.47 -24.99
N ALA A 115 -28.10 -16.70 -24.73
CA ALA A 115 -28.43 -17.86 -25.53
C ALA A 115 -29.78 -18.44 -25.07
N GLY A 116 -30.79 -18.32 -25.94
CA GLY A 116 -32.15 -18.85 -25.80
C GLY A 116 -32.75 -19.10 -27.20
N GLU A 117 -34.08 -19.04 -27.36
CA GLU A 117 -34.74 -19.20 -28.68
C GLU A 117 -34.31 -18.12 -29.70
N GLN A 118 -34.01 -16.91 -29.23
CA GLN A 118 -33.36 -15.84 -30.01
C GLN A 118 -32.12 -15.35 -29.26
N ALA A 119 -30.97 -15.35 -29.93
CA ALA A 119 -29.73 -14.85 -29.35
C ALA A 119 -29.70 -13.32 -29.38
N VAL A 120 -29.64 -12.69 -28.22
CA VAL A 120 -29.53 -11.23 -28.07
C VAL A 120 -28.15 -10.87 -27.53
N GLU A 121 -27.45 -9.99 -28.23
CA GLU A 121 -26.14 -9.47 -27.83
C GLU A 121 -26.25 -8.00 -27.42
N GLU A 122 -25.76 -7.67 -26.23
CA GLU A 122 -25.75 -6.29 -25.73
C GLU A 122 -24.46 -5.99 -24.96
N GLU A 123 -24.06 -4.72 -24.97
CA GLU A 123 -23.05 -4.20 -24.04
C GLU A 123 -23.69 -3.76 -22.73
N VAL A 124 -23.04 -4.11 -21.61
CA VAL A 124 -23.48 -3.76 -20.26
C VAL A 124 -22.34 -3.07 -19.52
N TYR A 125 -22.62 -1.88 -19.01
CA TYR A 125 -21.70 -1.12 -18.16
C TYR A 125 -21.77 -1.63 -16.71
N LEU A 126 -20.63 -1.96 -16.11
CA LEU A 126 -20.53 -2.54 -14.76
C LEU A 126 -19.94 -1.59 -13.70
N GLY A 127 -19.46 -0.41 -14.10
CA GLY A 127 -18.79 0.55 -13.23
C GLY A 127 -17.57 1.18 -13.90
N ASP A 128 -16.86 2.04 -13.18
CA ASP A 128 -15.57 2.57 -13.62
C ASP A 128 -14.45 1.77 -12.94
N MET A 129 -13.52 1.23 -13.73
CA MET A 129 -12.33 0.56 -13.24
C MET A 129 -11.23 1.59 -13.02
N PRO A 130 -10.74 1.79 -11.78
CA PRO A 130 -9.63 2.71 -11.52
C PRO A 130 -8.42 2.39 -12.39
N ILE A 131 -7.62 3.40 -12.74
CA ILE A 131 -6.35 3.20 -13.45
C ILE A 131 -5.21 3.87 -12.70
N MET A 132 -4.01 3.32 -12.85
CA MET A 132 -2.84 3.85 -12.17
C MET A 132 -2.45 5.23 -12.71
N SER A 133 -2.10 6.13 -11.80
CA SER A 133 -1.42 7.39 -12.06
C SER A 133 0.09 7.16 -11.85
N GLY A 134 0.89 7.29 -12.90
CA GLY A 134 2.36 7.28 -12.81
C GLY A 134 2.99 6.02 -12.17
N GLY A 135 3.29 6.10 -10.87
CA GLY A 135 4.14 5.17 -10.10
C GLY A 135 3.44 3.95 -9.45
N GLY A 136 2.12 3.85 -9.53
CA GLY A 136 1.35 2.77 -8.88
C GLY A 136 0.19 3.26 -8.02
N GLU A 137 -0.14 4.54 -8.11
CA GLU A 137 -1.16 5.22 -7.31
C GLU A 137 -2.50 5.27 -8.04
N PHE A 138 -3.58 5.47 -7.32
CA PHE A 138 -4.94 5.56 -7.83
C PHE A 138 -5.64 6.79 -7.26
N ILE A 139 -6.34 7.55 -8.08
CA ILE A 139 -7.19 8.64 -7.58
C ILE A 139 -8.58 8.06 -7.32
N ILE A 140 -8.94 7.91 -6.04
CA ILE A 140 -10.21 7.34 -5.59
C ILE A 140 -10.94 8.37 -4.74
N ASN A 141 -12.10 8.80 -5.20
CA ASN A 141 -12.89 9.86 -4.56
C ASN A 141 -12.06 11.14 -4.28
N GLY A 142 -11.20 11.52 -5.23
CA GLY A 142 -10.30 12.66 -5.17
C GLY A 142 -9.03 12.48 -4.34
N ALA A 143 -8.92 11.42 -3.53
CA ALA A 143 -7.71 11.14 -2.77
C ALA A 143 -6.79 10.16 -3.53
N GLU A 144 -5.49 10.42 -3.48
CA GLU A 144 -4.49 9.51 -4.03
C GLU A 144 -4.23 8.35 -3.07
N ARG A 145 -4.30 7.13 -3.61
CA ARG A 145 -4.23 5.89 -2.85
C ARG A 145 -3.28 4.88 -3.48
N VAL A 146 -2.69 4.04 -2.65
CA VAL A 146 -1.88 2.90 -3.07
C VAL A 146 -2.44 1.62 -2.47
N VAL A 147 -2.38 0.54 -3.24
CA VAL A 147 -2.74 -0.79 -2.74
C VAL A 147 -1.46 -1.51 -2.34
N VAL A 148 -1.30 -1.70 -1.03
CA VAL A 148 -0.12 -2.34 -0.44
C VAL A 148 -0.15 -3.84 -0.73
N SER A 149 0.98 -4.40 -1.18
CA SER A 149 1.10 -5.83 -1.45
C SER A 149 1.05 -6.64 -0.14
N GLN A 150 0.36 -7.78 -0.15
CA GLN A 150 0.12 -8.56 1.07
C GLN A 150 1.07 -9.74 1.19
N LEU A 151 1.83 -9.84 2.28
CA LEU A 151 2.59 -11.04 2.62
C LEU A 151 1.70 -11.99 3.42
N HIS A 152 1.39 -13.15 2.85
CA HIS A 152 0.56 -14.16 3.51
C HIS A 152 1.19 -15.55 3.44
N ARG A 153 0.67 -16.46 4.26
CA ARG A 153 1.06 -17.88 4.18
C ARG A 153 0.61 -18.45 2.86
N SER A 154 1.54 -19.06 2.13
CA SER A 154 1.23 -19.68 0.85
C SER A 154 0.30 -20.89 1.06
N PRO A 155 -0.67 -21.12 0.17
CA PRO A 155 -1.44 -22.37 0.16
C PRO A 155 -0.52 -23.58 0.05
N GLY A 156 -0.90 -24.72 0.60
CA GLY A 156 -0.09 -25.94 0.56
C GLY A 156 -0.26 -26.78 1.81
N VAL A 157 0.82 -27.43 2.22
CA VAL A 157 0.88 -28.29 3.42
C VAL A 157 2.01 -27.84 4.33
N ASP A 158 1.71 -27.69 5.63
CA ASP A 158 2.67 -27.29 6.66
C ASP A 158 2.68 -28.32 7.80
N PHE A 159 3.86 -28.74 8.23
CA PHE A 159 4.04 -29.61 9.39
C PHE A 159 4.59 -28.86 10.59
N VAL A 160 3.91 -28.97 11.73
CA VAL A 160 4.26 -28.26 12.97
C VAL A 160 4.29 -29.23 14.13
N VAL A 161 5.26 -29.05 15.03
CA VAL A 161 5.37 -29.79 16.28
C VAL A 161 5.12 -28.85 17.45
N ALA A 162 4.15 -29.19 18.29
CA ALA A 162 3.91 -28.52 19.56
C ALA A 162 4.42 -29.40 20.70
N THR A 163 5.15 -28.81 21.64
CA THR A 163 5.60 -29.50 22.85
C THR A 163 4.61 -29.19 23.97
N GLU A 164 3.90 -30.20 24.47
CA GLU A 164 2.95 -30.06 25.58
C GLU A 164 3.38 -30.99 26.71
N GLY A 165 4.07 -30.43 27.72
CA GLY A 165 4.82 -31.23 28.71
C GLY A 165 6.02 -31.93 28.05
N ASP A 166 6.21 -33.22 28.32
CA ASP A 166 7.30 -34.00 27.73
C ASP A 166 6.96 -34.65 26.37
N LYS A 167 5.69 -34.55 25.92
CA LYS A 167 5.24 -35.16 24.65
C LYS A 167 5.26 -34.17 23.49
N LYS A 168 5.85 -34.59 22.37
CA LYS A 168 5.83 -33.89 21.08
C LYS A 168 4.56 -34.25 20.29
N LEU A 169 3.66 -33.29 20.15
CA LEU A 169 2.43 -33.42 19.36
C LEU A 169 2.68 -32.92 17.94
N HIS A 170 2.60 -33.83 16.99
CA HIS A 170 2.80 -33.55 15.58
C HIS A 170 1.48 -33.15 14.94
N SER A 171 1.51 -32.18 14.04
CA SER A 171 0.32 -31.72 13.32
C SER A 171 0.67 -31.39 11.87
N CYS A 172 -0.31 -31.55 11.00
CA CYS A 172 -0.24 -31.22 9.59
C CYS A 172 -1.44 -30.35 9.23
N ARG A 173 -1.19 -29.23 8.56
CA ARG A 173 -2.25 -28.32 8.09
C ARG A 173 -2.22 -28.27 6.58
N ILE A 174 -3.36 -28.57 5.96
CA ILE A 174 -3.56 -28.40 4.52
C ILE A 174 -4.38 -27.13 4.33
N ILE A 175 -3.76 -26.13 3.72
CA ILE A 175 -4.29 -24.79 3.53
C ILE A 175 -4.58 -24.61 2.03
N PRO A 176 -5.84 -24.58 1.60
CA PRO A 176 -6.16 -24.27 0.21
C PRO A 176 -6.04 -22.77 -0.05
N GLU A 177 -5.90 -22.38 -1.32
CA GLU A 177 -6.07 -21.00 -1.76
C GLU A 177 -7.51 -20.52 -1.47
N ARG A 178 -8.48 -21.41 -1.70
CA ARG A 178 -9.89 -21.19 -1.42
C ARG A 178 -10.55 -22.46 -0.92
N GLY A 179 -11.36 -22.33 0.13
CA GLY A 179 -12.13 -23.44 0.67
C GLY A 179 -11.73 -23.73 2.11
N SER A 180 -12.03 -24.95 2.54
CA SER A 180 -11.93 -25.33 3.94
C SER A 180 -10.54 -25.81 4.36
N TRP A 181 -10.09 -25.41 5.54
CA TRP A 181 -8.81 -25.83 6.08
C TRP A 181 -8.94 -27.22 6.70
N ILE A 182 -7.94 -28.06 6.50
CA ILE A 182 -7.88 -29.42 7.07
C ILE A 182 -6.69 -29.48 8.01
N GLU A 183 -6.94 -29.76 9.30
CA GLU A 183 -5.92 -29.90 10.33
C GLU A 183 -5.88 -31.33 10.84
N LEU A 184 -4.81 -32.05 10.55
CA LEU A 184 -4.48 -33.34 11.15
C LEU A 184 -3.67 -33.10 12.43
N ASN A 185 -4.12 -33.64 13.55
CA ASN A 185 -3.50 -33.46 14.85
C ASN A 185 -3.33 -34.81 15.54
N VAL A 186 -2.10 -35.09 15.97
CA VAL A 186 -1.82 -36.20 16.89
C VAL A 186 -2.30 -35.80 18.28
N THR A 187 -3.11 -36.65 18.89
CA THR A 187 -3.67 -36.45 20.23
C THR A 187 -2.72 -36.97 21.31
N LYS A 188 -2.96 -36.63 22.59
CA LYS A 188 -2.19 -37.14 23.74
C LYS A 188 -2.24 -38.67 23.88
N LYS A 189 -3.26 -39.30 23.29
CA LYS A 189 -3.47 -40.75 23.24
C LYS A 189 -2.72 -41.43 22.10
N ASP A 190 -1.86 -40.70 21.37
CA ASP A 190 -1.15 -41.20 20.20
C ASP A 190 -2.12 -41.73 19.11
N SER A 191 -3.27 -41.05 18.95
CA SER A 191 -4.25 -41.26 17.88
C SER A 191 -4.30 -40.04 16.95
N LEU A 192 -4.62 -40.26 15.67
CA LEU A 192 -4.70 -39.22 14.64
C LEU A 192 -6.13 -38.69 14.46
N SER A 193 -6.33 -37.43 14.83
CA SER A 193 -7.59 -36.72 14.66
C SER A 193 -7.52 -35.68 13.54
N VAL A 194 -8.63 -35.42 12.88
CA VAL A 194 -8.80 -34.34 11.90
C VAL A 194 -9.82 -33.31 12.37
N ARG A 195 -9.59 -32.06 12.01
CA ARG A 195 -10.52 -30.94 12.14
C ARG A 195 -10.66 -30.27 10.79
N ILE A 196 -11.90 -29.92 10.42
CA ILE A 196 -12.20 -29.16 9.21
C ILE A 196 -12.70 -27.77 9.66
N ASP A 197 -12.01 -26.71 9.28
CA ASP A 197 -12.29 -25.34 9.73
C ASP A 197 -12.41 -25.25 11.27
N GLN A 198 -13.54 -24.78 11.79
CA GLN A 198 -13.84 -24.69 13.23
C GLN A 198 -14.74 -25.85 13.72
N SER A 199 -14.84 -26.95 12.96
CA SER A 199 -15.63 -28.10 13.38
C SER A 199 -15.03 -28.81 14.61
N GLY A 200 -15.82 -29.65 15.27
CA GLY A 200 -15.28 -30.59 16.27
C GLY A 200 -14.28 -31.56 15.63
N LYS A 201 -13.32 -32.07 16.43
CA LYS A 201 -12.32 -33.08 16.01
C LYS A 201 -12.95 -34.47 15.85
N PHE A 202 -12.57 -35.21 14.82
CA PHE A 202 -13.00 -36.61 14.58
C PHE A 202 -11.81 -37.44 14.03
N SER A 203 -11.95 -38.76 13.85
CA SER A 203 -10.83 -39.59 13.36
C SER A 203 -10.43 -39.19 11.94
N ALA A 204 -9.12 -39.13 11.67
CA ALA A 204 -8.61 -38.85 10.34
C ALA A 204 -8.98 -39.96 9.32
N MET A 205 -9.19 -41.20 9.80
CA MET A 205 -9.59 -42.33 8.96
C MET A 205 -11.00 -42.11 8.39
N THR A 206 -11.92 -41.53 9.17
CA THR A 206 -13.26 -41.16 8.68
C THR A 206 -13.18 -40.21 7.49
N LEU A 207 -12.24 -39.25 7.48
CA LEU A 207 -12.07 -38.34 6.33
C LEU A 207 -11.49 -39.08 5.13
N LEU A 208 -10.49 -39.95 5.34
CA LEU A 208 -9.89 -40.74 4.26
C LEU A 208 -10.94 -41.66 3.59
N ARG A 209 -11.80 -42.33 4.38
CA ARG A 209 -12.93 -43.11 3.87
C ARG A 209 -13.88 -42.28 3.04
N ALA A 210 -14.17 -41.04 3.45
CA ALA A 210 -15.09 -40.15 2.74
C ALA A 210 -14.51 -39.57 1.44
N MET A 211 -13.18 -39.47 1.32
CA MET A 211 -12.51 -38.92 0.13
C MET A 211 -12.64 -39.82 -1.11
N ASP A 212 -12.49 -41.14 -0.94
CA ASP A 212 -12.53 -42.08 -2.06
C ASP A 212 -13.05 -43.46 -1.60
N PRO A 213 -13.96 -44.10 -2.37
CA PRO A 213 -14.41 -45.46 -2.10
C PRO A 213 -13.30 -46.51 -1.94
N ARG A 214 -12.13 -46.29 -2.55
CA ARG A 214 -10.95 -47.18 -2.44
C ARG A 214 -10.42 -47.35 -1.02
N PHE A 215 -10.69 -46.40 -0.12
CA PHE A 215 -10.30 -46.49 1.28
C PHE A 215 -11.43 -46.94 2.19
N SER A 216 -12.50 -47.54 1.63
CA SER A 216 -13.68 -47.91 2.43
C SER A 216 -13.39 -49.03 3.42
N ARG A 217 -12.54 -50.01 3.10
CA ARG A 217 -12.20 -51.13 4.00
C ARG A 217 -10.96 -50.81 4.83
N ASN A 218 -10.90 -51.37 6.03
CA ASN A 218 -9.74 -51.25 6.91
C ASN A 218 -8.47 -51.80 6.25
N ALA A 219 -8.58 -52.91 5.52
CA ALA A 219 -7.47 -53.52 4.81
C ALA A 219 -6.83 -52.60 3.78
N ASP A 220 -7.63 -51.86 3.01
CA ASP A 220 -7.15 -50.92 2.01
C ASP A 220 -6.39 -49.74 2.63
N ILE A 221 -6.88 -49.26 3.79
CA ILE A 221 -6.21 -48.23 4.58
C ILE A 221 -4.87 -48.77 5.11
N LEU A 222 -4.86 -49.97 5.71
CA LEU A 222 -3.65 -50.58 6.28
C LEU A 222 -2.59 -50.87 5.22
N ALA A 223 -3.00 -51.41 4.06
CA ALA A 223 -2.12 -51.65 2.92
C ALA A 223 -1.49 -50.36 2.36
N SER A 224 -2.12 -49.22 2.59
CA SER A 224 -1.61 -47.92 2.15
C SER A 224 -0.49 -47.37 3.05
N PHE A 225 -0.40 -47.81 4.31
CA PHE A 225 0.60 -47.32 5.28
C PHE A 225 1.65 -48.37 5.64
N HIS A 226 1.32 -49.66 5.56
CA HIS A 226 2.18 -50.75 5.98
C HIS A 226 2.41 -51.77 4.85
N PRO A 227 3.64 -52.30 4.69
CA PRO A 227 3.88 -53.39 3.75
C PRO A 227 3.17 -54.65 4.26
N THR A 228 2.29 -55.20 3.43
CA THR A 228 1.55 -56.42 3.72
C THR A 228 2.20 -57.62 3.05
N LYS A 229 2.24 -58.75 3.75
CA LYS A 229 2.80 -60.01 3.26
C LYS A 229 1.78 -61.12 3.48
N GLN A 230 1.62 -61.96 2.46
CA GLN A 230 0.76 -63.13 2.55
C GLN A 230 1.57 -64.29 3.15
N MET A 231 1.06 -64.91 4.21
CA MET A 231 1.70 -66.03 4.89
C MET A 231 0.75 -67.21 5.05
N GLY A 232 1.29 -68.43 4.90
CA GLY A 232 0.55 -69.68 5.11
C GLY A 232 0.28 -69.96 6.59
N VAL A 233 -0.87 -70.55 6.89
CA VAL A 233 -1.35 -70.87 8.26
C VAL A 233 -0.89 -72.29 8.66
N ASP A 234 0.39 -72.59 8.48
CA ASP A 234 0.96 -73.92 8.70
C ASP A 234 1.61 -74.02 10.09
N LYS A 235 1.74 -75.23 10.66
CA LYS A 235 2.49 -75.45 11.93
C LYS A 235 3.95 -74.97 11.90
N LYS A 236 4.56 -74.87 10.71
CA LYS A 236 5.93 -74.32 10.54
C LYS A 236 5.97 -72.79 10.63
N SER A 237 4.90 -72.11 10.23
CA SER A 237 4.81 -70.64 10.17
C SER A 237 4.29 -70.02 11.48
N GLN A 238 3.91 -70.86 12.45
CA GLN A 238 3.38 -70.44 13.77
C GLN A 238 4.34 -69.54 14.55
N VAL A 239 5.67 -69.79 14.45
CA VAL A 239 6.70 -68.97 15.11
C VAL A 239 6.81 -67.59 14.46
N ASP A 240 6.62 -67.50 13.14
CA ASP A 240 6.73 -66.25 12.38
C ASP A 240 5.46 -65.39 12.44
N LEU A 241 4.29 -66.01 12.71
CA LEU A 241 2.99 -65.34 12.86
C LEU A 241 2.79 -64.74 14.27
N LEU A 242 3.49 -65.25 15.29
CA LEU A 242 3.34 -64.83 16.67
C LEU A 242 3.71 -63.34 16.85
N GLY A 243 2.79 -62.53 17.36
CA GLY A 243 2.99 -61.10 17.59
C GLY A 243 2.86 -60.22 16.33
N LYS A 244 2.58 -60.80 15.16
CA LYS A 244 2.23 -60.05 13.94
C LYS A 244 0.77 -59.60 13.99
N GLN A 245 0.45 -58.55 13.23
CA GLN A 245 -0.92 -58.02 13.12
C GLN A 245 -1.55 -58.42 11.80
N LEU A 246 -2.87 -58.69 11.84
CA LEU A 246 -3.67 -58.95 10.64
C LEU A 246 -3.85 -57.67 9.82
N ALA A 247 -3.57 -57.74 8.52
CA ALA A 247 -3.76 -56.63 7.60
C ALA A 247 -5.17 -56.59 7.00
N ASP A 248 -5.84 -57.74 6.89
CA ASP A 248 -7.20 -57.88 6.36
C ASP A 248 -8.06 -58.71 7.31
N ASP A 249 -9.38 -58.61 7.18
CA ASP A 249 -10.34 -59.39 7.95
C ASP A 249 -10.21 -60.87 7.55
N VAL A 250 -10.18 -61.76 8.54
CA VAL A 250 -10.15 -63.20 8.30
C VAL A 250 -11.59 -63.68 8.26
N ILE A 251 -12.06 -64.01 7.06
CA ILE A 251 -13.45 -64.39 6.80
C ILE A 251 -13.50 -65.89 6.53
N ASP A 252 -14.55 -66.55 7.04
CA ASP A 252 -14.87 -67.91 6.65
C ASP A 252 -15.35 -67.96 5.18
N PRO A 253 -14.66 -68.71 4.30
CA PRO A 253 -15.07 -68.82 2.90
C PRO A 253 -16.42 -69.55 2.69
N GLU A 254 -16.92 -70.32 3.66
CA GLU A 254 -18.20 -71.04 3.53
C GLU A 254 -19.38 -70.31 4.20
N THR A 255 -19.17 -69.69 5.37
CA THR A 255 -20.25 -69.05 6.14
C THR A 255 -20.30 -67.52 5.98
N GLY A 256 -19.20 -66.89 5.55
CA GLY A 256 -19.08 -65.44 5.48
C GLY A 256 -18.94 -64.76 6.85
N GLU A 257 -18.83 -65.51 7.95
CA GLU A 257 -18.57 -64.96 9.28
C GLU A 257 -17.11 -64.47 9.40
N VAL A 258 -16.91 -63.32 10.03
CA VAL A 258 -15.58 -62.75 10.28
C VAL A 258 -15.01 -63.36 11.56
N TYR A 259 -13.97 -64.19 11.43
CA TYR A 259 -13.28 -64.81 12.56
C TYR A 259 -12.46 -63.79 13.35
N PHE A 260 -11.69 -62.97 12.64
CA PHE A 260 -10.83 -61.94 13.22
C PHE A 260 -10.89 -60.67 12.38
N GLU A 261 -11.04 -59.53 13.04
CA GLU A 261 -10.99 -58.23 12.39
C GLU A 261 -9.55 -57.80 12.10
N SER A 262 -9.39 -57.06 11.01
CA SER A 262 -8.16 -56.38 10.62
C SER A 262 -7.61 -55.49 11.75
N GLY A 263 -6.30 -55.56 11.95
CA GLY A 263 -5.59 -54.83 13.00
C GLY A 263 -5.41 -55.55 14.34
N GLN A 264 -6.02 -56.72 14.54
CA GLN A 264 -5.80 -57.53 15.74
C GLN A 264 -4.40 -58.18 15.74
N ILE A 265 -3.80 -58.28 16.94
CA ILE A 265 -2.52 -58.96 17.17
C ILE A 265 -2.76 -60.47 17.23
N LEU A 266 -1.95 -61.25 16.52
CA LEU A 266 -1.97 -62.71 16.57
C LEU A 266 -1.24 -63.21 17.81
N ASP A 267 -2.01 -63.54 18.85
CA ASP A 267 -1.54 -64.26 20.02
C ASP A 267 -1.65 -65.78 19.81
N GLN A 268 -1.06 -66.57 20.72
CA GLN A 268 -1.03 -68.03 20.59
C GLN A 268 -2.44 -68.61 20.45
N ALA A 269 -3.42 -68.08 21.19
CA ALA A 269 -4.81 -68.53 21.17
C ALA A 269 -5.50 -68.25 19.83
N ARG A 270 -5.28 -67.08 19.23
CA ARG A 270 -5.83 -66.71 17.91
C ARG A 270 -5.17 -67.49 16.78
N ILE A 271 -3.88 -67.81 16.88
CA ILE A 271 -3.20 -68.64 15.88
C ILE A 271 -3.72 -70.08 15.93
N ASP A 272 -3.92 -70.64 17.13
CA ASP A 272 -4.49 -71.98 17.29
C ASP A 272 -5.94 -72.04 16.76
N ALA A 273 -6.72 -70.97 16.98
CA ALA A 273 -8.06 -70.82 16.40
C ALA A 273 -8.02 -70.68 14.86
N LEU A 274 -7.08 -69.91 14.30
CA LEU A 274 -6.85 -69.80 12.86
C LEU A 274 -6.50 -71.15 12.23
N GLN A 275 -5.65 -71.96 12.88
CA GLN A 275 -5.29 -73.30 12.41
C GLN A 275 -6.44 -74.31 12.46
N ALA A 276 -7.47 -74.04 13.27
CA ALA A 276 -8.69 -74.85 13.32
C ALA A 276 -9.69 -74.51 12.20
N THR A 277 -9.49 -73.38 11.49
CA THR A 277 -10.32 -72.96 10.34
C THR A 277 -9.78 -73.52 9.01
N HIS A 278 -10.52 -73.33 7.91
CA HIS A 278 -10.12 -73.74 6.55
C HIS A 278 -9.29 -72.66 5.80
N VAL A 279 -8.83 -71.62 6.50
CA VAL A 279 -8.10 -70.49 5.91
C VAL A 279 -6.63 -70.87 5.69
N MET A 280 -6.21 -70.96 4.43
CA MET A 280 -4.85 -71.40 4.05
C MET A 280 -3.80 -70.28 4.11
N HIS A 281 -4.22 -69.03 3.91
CA HIS A 281 -3.32 -67.87 3.87
C HIS A 281 -3.95 -66.69 4.61
N VAL A 282 -3.15 -65.99 5.39
CA VAL A 282 -3.51 -64.73 6.03
C VAL A 282 -2.61 -63.60 5.55
N GLN A 283 -3.16 -62.41 5.43
CA GLN A 283 -2.40 -61.22 5.10
C GLN A 283 -1.97 -60.54 6.40
N ILE A 284 -0.65 -60.45 6.62
CA ILE A 284 -0.07 -59.89 7.84
C ILE A 284 0.75 -58.64 7.53
N ILE A 285 0.92 -57.78 8.53
CA ILE A 285 1.82 -56.63 8.47
C ILE A 285 3.25 -57.09 8.75
N ASP A 286 4.14 -57.02 7.75
CA ASP A 286 5.48 -57.63 7.81
C ASP A 286 6.40 -56.92 8.82
N SER A 287 6.33 -55.59 8.85
CA SER A 287 6.97 -54.76 9.88
C SER A 287 6.01 -53.67 10.35
N VAL A 288 5.50 -53.77 11.57
CA VAL A 288 4.99 -52.59 12.28
C VAL A 288 6.22 -51.79 12.66
N LYS A 289 6.62 -50.82 11.82
CA LYS A 289 7.58 -49.79 12.23
C LYS A 289 6.94 -49.05 13.40
N GLU A 290 7.25 -49.49 14.63
CA GLU A 290 7.13 -48.93 15.99
C GLU A 290 5.98 -47.97 16.40
N ASP A 291 5.26 -47.31 15.50
CA ASP A 291 4.30 -46.25 15.80
C ASP A 291 2.83 -46.74 15.69
N PRO A 292 2.08 -46.82 16.80
CA PRO A 292 0.69 -47.29 16.81
C PRO A 292 -0.31 -46.27 16.26
N LEU A 293 0.13 -45.12 15.72
CA LEU A 293 -0.71 -43.97 15.39
C LEU A 293 -1.89 -44.29 14.46
N VAL A 294 -1.66 -45.00 13.35
CA VAL A 294 -2.70 -45.35 12.38
C VAL A 294 -3.67 -46.38 12.98
N MET A 295 -3.14 -47.34 13.75
CA MET A 295 -3.94 -48.37 14.43
C MET A 295 -4.86 -47.75 15.48
N ALA A 296 -4.33 -46.85 16.32
CA ALA A 296 -5.11 -46.15 17.33
C ALA A 296 -6.21 -45.28 16.70
N ALA A 297 -5.92 -44.64 15.55
CA ALA A 297 -6.90 -43.86 14.80
C ALA A 297 -8.03 -44.71 14.18
N LEU A 298 -7.72 -45.94 13.75
CA LEU A 298 -8.71 -46.91 13.25
C LEU A 298 -9.61 -47.41 14.39
N THR A 299 -9.05 -47.69 15.58
CA THR A 299 -9.86 -48.10 16.75
C THR A 299 -10.78 -46.99 17.25
N GLU A 300 -10.39 -45.71 17.12
CA GLU A 300 -11.24 -44.56 17.45
C GLU A 300 -12.24 -44.19 16.33
N ASP A 301 -12.08 -44.72 15.12
CA ASP A 301 -12.99 -44.49 14.00
C ASP A 301 -14.32 -45.22 14.23
N GLN A 302 -15.42 -44.48 14.16
CA GLN A 302 -16.77 -45.02 14.36
C GLN A 302 -17.44 -45.41 13.04
N THR A 303 -16.71 -45.42 11.93
CA THR A 303 -17.25 -45.61 10.58
C THR A 303 -16.58 -46.79 9.89
N SER A 304 -17.40 -47.61 9.22
CA SER A 304 -16.94 -48.84 8.57
C SER A 304 -17.08 -48.79 7.05
N SER A 305 -17.76 -47.77 6.51
CA SER A 305 -17.97 -47.59 5.07
C SER A 305 -17.83 -46.15 4.61
N HIS A 306 -17.59 -45.96 3.31
CA HIS A 306 -17.58 -44.64 2.65
C HIS A 306 -18.88 -43.85 2.89
N GLU A 307 -20.03 -44.53 2.87
CA GLU A 307 -21.35 -43.90 3.04
C GLU A 307 -21.61 -43.42 4.46
N GLU A 308 -21.26 -44.24 5.46
CA GLU A 308 -21.34 -43.86 6.88
C GLU A 308 -20.40 -42.69 7.20
N ALA A 309 -19.20 -42.69 6.62
CA ALA A 309 -18.24 -41.60 6.77
C ALA A 309 -18.81 -40.27 6.25
N LEU A 310 -19.42 -40.26 5.07
CA LEU A 310 -20.10 -39.08 4.52
C LEU A 310 -21.24 -38.58 5.42
N LEU A 311 -22.08 -39.49 5.93
CA LEU A 311 -23.18 -39.15 6.84
C LEU A 311 -22.66 -38.54 8.15
N LYS A 312 -21.60 -39.12 8.72
CA LYS A 312 -20.98 -38.63 9.96
C LYS A 312 -20.39 -37.22 9.78
N ILE A 313 -19.71 -36.99 8.65
CA ILE A 313 -19.19 -35.66 8.30
C ILE A 313 -20.34 -34.67 8.10
N TYR A 314 -21.42 -35.06 7.42
CA TYR A 314 -22.60 -34.20 7.24
C TYR A 314 -23.22 -33.78 8.58
N GLN A 315 -23.46 -34.74 9.49
CA GLN A 315 -23.99 -34.48 10.82
C GLN A 315 -23.10 -33.54 11.64
N ARG A 316 -21.78 -33.68 11.52
CA ARG A 316 -20.79 -32.81 12.19
C ARG A 316 -20.78 -31.39 11.63
N MET A 317 -20.87 -31.25 10.31
CA MET A 317 -20.82 -29.95 9.63
C MET A 317 -22.14 -29.18 9.74
N ARG A 318 -23.28 -29.87 9.82
CA ARG A 318 -24.62 -29.28 9.93
C ARG A 318 -25.38 -29.91 11.12
N PRO A 319 -25.00 -29.57 12.37
CA PRO A 319 -25.67 -30.12 13.54
C PRO A 319 -27.15 -29.72 13.55
N GLY A 320 -28.05 -30.69 13.81
CA GLY A 320 -29.50 -30.47 13.89
C GLY A 320 -30.27 -30.69 12.58
N ASN A 321 -29.60 -30.81 11.42
CA ASN A 321 -30.27 -31.17 10.17
C ASN A 321 -30.33 -32.71 10.01
N PRO A 322 -31.46 -33.29 9.55
CA PRO A 322 -31.53 -34.71 9.27
C PRO A 322 -30.54 -35.08 8.16
N ALA A 323 -29.74 -36.12 8.42
CA ALA A 323 -28.73 -36.59 7.49
C ALA A 323 -29.37 -37.50 6.44
N SER A 324 -29.24 -37.12 5.16
CA SER A 324 -29.53 -38.01 4.03
C SER A 324 -28.28 -38.19 3.19
N LEU A 325 -28.14 -39.38 2.61
CA LEU A 325 -26.92 -39.78 1.92
C LEU A 325 -26.68 -38.94 0.65
N GLU A 326 -27.73 -38.64 -0.10
CA GLU A 326 -27.66 -37.75 -1.27
C GLU A 326 -27.15 -36.34 -0.90
N LYS A 327 -27.72 -35.74 0.15
CA LYS A 327 -27.30 -34.42 0.63
C LYS A 327 -25.87 -34.45 1.19
N ALA A 328 -25.46 -35.56 1.81
CA ALA A 328 -24.10 -35.75 2.31
C ALA A 328 -23.09 -35.84 1.16
N ARG A 329 -23.39 -36.62 0.11
CA ARG A 329 -22.57 -36.70 -1.12
C ARG A 329 -22.45 -35.35 -1.81
N GLU A 330 -23.57 -34.65 -1.99
CA GLU A 330 -23.59 -33.33 -2.63
C GLU A 330 -22.79 -32.32 -1.81
N LEU A 331 -23.00 -32.25 -0.49
CA LEU A 331 -22.23 -31.36 0.39
C LEU A 331 -20.73 -31.65 0.33
N PHE A 332 -20.32 -32.92 0.38
CA PHE A 332 -18.91 -33.30 0.36
C PHE A 332 -18.28 -32.95 -0.99
N LYS A 333 -18.96 -33.26 -2.10
CA LYS A 333 -18.52 -32.90 -3.45
C LYS A 333 -18.36 -31.39 -3.59
N GLU A 334 -19.35 -30.61 -3.17
CA GLU A 334 -19.26 -29.14 -3.18
C GLU A 334 -18.12 -28.60 -2.31
N LYS A 335 -17.77 -29.29 -1.21
CA LYS A 335 -16.81 -28.75 -0.23
C LYS A 335 -15.35 -29.07 -0.52
N PHE A 336 -15.06 -30.18 -1.20
CA PHE A 336 -13.68 -30.64 -1.45
C PHE A 336 -13.36 -30.96 -2.91
N LEU A 337 -14.37 -31.29 -3.73
CA LEU A 337 -14.19 -31.77 -5.10
C LEU A 337 -14.66 -30.78 -6.18
N ASP A 338 -15.36 -29.69 -5.81
CA ASP A 338 -15.77 -28.63 -6.73
C ASP A 338 -14.70 -27.53 -6.81
N PRO A 339 -14.03 -27.34 -7.97
CA PRO A 339 -12.98 -26.33 -8.16
C PRO A 339 -13.42 -24.89 -7.89
N ASN A 340 -14.72 -24.58 -7.99
CA ASN A 340 -15.24 -23.24 -7.74
C ASN A 340 -15.27 -22.89 -6.25
N ARG A 341 -15.41 -23.90 -5.40
CA ARG A 341 -15.55 -23.78 -3.94
C ARG A 341 -14.28 -24.18 -3.19
N TYR A 342 -13.60 -25.23 -3.65
CA TYR A 342 -12.33 -25.71 -3.12
C TYR A 342 -11.25 -25.68 -4.19
N ARG A 343 -10.23 -24.86 -3.97
CA ARG A 343 -9.11 -24.68 -4.89
C ARG A 343 -7.82 -24.60 -4.10
N LEU A 344 -6.88 -25.51 -4.37
CA LEU A 344 -5.52 -25.47 -3.86
C LEU A 344 -4.71 -24.35 -4.53
N GLY A 345 -5.06 -24.03 -5.78
CA GLY A 345 -4.31 -23.10 -6.62
C GLY A 345 -3.03 -23.73 -7.18
N LYS A 346 -2.45 -23.08 -8.19
CA LYS A 346 -1.17 -23.52 -8.78
C LYS A 346 -0.07 -23.61 -7.72
N VAL A 347 -0.03 -22.64 -6.80
CA VAL A 347 0.96 -22.59 -5.71
C VAL A 347 0.76 -23.71 -4.70
N GLY A 348 -0.48 -23.95 -4.25
CA GLY A 348 -0.77 -24.98 -3.27
C GLY A 348 -0.44 -26.37 -3.81
N ARG A 349 -0.83 -26.65 -5.06
CA ARG A 349 -0.49 -27.90 -5.74
C ARG A 349 1.02 -28.06 -5.92
N PHE A 350 1.72 -27.02 -6.38
CA PHE A 350 3.18 -27.01 -6.48
C PHE A 350 3.87 -27.31 -5.14
N ARG A 351 3.45 -26.67 -4.04
CA ARG A 351 4.04 -26.92 -2.71
C ARG A 351 3.80 -28.34 -2.22
N ILE A 352 2.59 -28.86 -2.35
CA ILE A 352 2.26 -30.24 -1.96
C ILE A 352 3.08 -31.24 -2.78
N ASN A 353 3.12 -31.06 -4.10
CA ASN A 353 3.84 -31.94 -5.00
C ASN A 353 5.35 -31.92 -4.75
N ARG A 354 5.92 -30.74 -4.49
CA ARG A 354 7.32 -30.56 -4.09
C ARG A 354 7.64 -31.22 -2.76
N LYS A 355 6.79 -31.04 -1.74
CA LYS A 355 7.02 -31.58 -0.38
C LYS A 355 7.00 -33.12 -0.37
N PHE A 356 6.09 -33.73 -1.12
CA PHE A 356 5.96 -35.19 -1.18
C PHE A 356 6.72 -35.84 -2.35
N GLN A 357 7.39 -35.05 -3.19
CA GLN A 357 8.08 -35.50 -4.41
C GLN A 357 7.17 -36.34 -5.33
N GLN A 358 5.93 -35.90 -5.51
CA GLN A 358 4.86 -36.65 -6.19
C GLN A 358 4.44 -36.07 -7.55
N SER A 359 5.21 -35.14 -8.13
CA SER A 359 4.91 -34.51 -9.42
C SER A 359 4.75 -35.50 -10.59
N SER A 360 5.35 -36.70 -10.48
CA SER A 360 5.18 -37.76 -11.49
C SER A 360 3.85 -38.53 -11.37
N GLN A 361 3.15 -38.41 -10.23
CA GLN A 361 1.92 -39.16 -9.93
C GLN A 361 0.68 -38.26 -9.96
N VAL A 362 0.81 -37.00 -9.52
CA VAL A 362 -0.29 -36.03 -9.49
C VAL A 362 0.06 -34.82 -10.36
N PRO A 363 -0.73 -34.52 -11.41
CA PRO A 363 -0.49 -33.35 -12.27
C PRO A 363 -0.53 -32.03 -11.50
N ASP A 364 0.33 -31.09 -11.87
CA ASP A 364 0.38 -29.75 -11.27
C ASP A 364 -0.88 -28.90 -11.58
N ASP A 365 -1.66 -29.30 -12.59
CA ASP A 365 -2.93 -28.67 -12.98
C ASP A 365 -4.12 -29.13 -12.13
N LEU A 366 -3.97 -30.13 -11.26
CA LEU A 366 -5.06 -30.61 -10.41
C LEU A 366 -5.33 -29.62 -9.26
N MET A 367 -6.46 -28.92 -9.34
CA MET A 367 -6.79 -27.81 -8.43
C MET A 367 -7.52 -28.23 -7.14
N THR A 368 -8.04 -29.46 -7.04
CA THR A 368 -8.73 -30.00 -5.86
C THR A 368 -7.82 -30.94 -5.08
N LEU A 369 -8.18 -31.29 -3.85
CA LEU A 369 -7.41 -32.25 -3.05
C LEU A 369 -7.57 -33.67 -3.60
N ASP A 370 -6.46 -34.38 -3.83
CA ASP A 370 -6.46 -35.80 -4.18
C ASP A 370 -6.39 -36.65 -2.91
N PRO A 371 -7.08 -37.80 -2.84
CA PRO A 371 -6.96 -38.72 -1.70
C PRO A 371 -5.50 -39.11 -1.38
N PHE A 372 -4.63 -39.19 -2.38
CA PHE A 372 -3.22 -39.51 -2.21
C PHE A 372 -2.45 -38.41 -1.48
N ASP A 373 -2.87 -37.15 -1.60
CA ASP A 373 -2.30 -36.03 -0.85
C ASP A 373 -2.47 -36.24 0.66
N LEU A 374 -3.65 -36.72 1.08
CA LEU A 374 -3.96 -36.99 2.49
C LEU A 374 -3.16 -38.18 3.02
N VAL A 375 -3.02 -39.24 2.22
CA VAL A 375 -2.19 -40.41 2.57
C VAL A 375 -0.72 -40.00 2.75
N ASN A 376 -0.17 -39.23 1.82
CA ASN A 376 1.21 -38.76 1.92
C ASN A 376 1.43 -37.78 3.07
N ALA A 377 0.45 -36.93 3.39
CA ALA A 377 0.49 -36.11 4.59
C ALA A 377 0.61 -36.95 5.86
N ILE A 378 -0.17 -38.03 5.98
CA ILE A 378 -0.10 -38.96 7.12
C ILE A 378 1.25 -39.71 7.14
N ARG A 379 1.73 -40.19 5.98
CA ARG A 379 3.06 -40.83 5.87
C ARG A 379 4.19 -39.89 6.31
N TYR A 380 4.09 -38.59 6.00
CA TYR A 380 5.08 -37.62 6.42
C TYR A 380 5.03 -37.34 7.93
N ILE A 381 3.85 -37.36 8.56
CA ILE A 381 3.73 -37.32 10.04
C ILE A 381 4.45 -38.53 10.67
N LEU A 382 4.30 -39.73 10.10
CA LEU A 382 5.01 -40.93 10.56
C LEU A 382 6.53 -40.77 10.41
N LYS A 383 7.01 -40.22 9.29
CA LYS A 383 8.45 -39.91 9.09
C LYS A 383 8.98 -38.89 10.09
N LEU A 384 8.20 -37.85 10.41
CA LEU A 384 8.56 -36.86 11.43
C LEU A 384 8.68 -37.49 12.82
N ARG A 385 7.76 -38.39 13.17
CA ARG A 385 7.82 -39.13 14.44
C ARG A 385 8.99 -40.10 14.51
N ALA A 386 9.39 -40.68 13.38
CA ALA A 386 10.61 -41.48 13.26
C ALA A 386 11.91 -40.65 13.28
N GLY A 387 11.84 -39.31 13.26
CA GLY A 387 13.01 -38.42 13.24
C GLY A 387 13.68 -38.26 11.87
N GLU A 388 13.09 -38.78 10.79
CA GLU A 388 13.63 -38.72 9.43
C GLU A 388 13.14 -37.48 8.64
N GLY A 389 12.18 -36.72 9.17
CA GLY A 389 11.57 -35.57 8.50
C GLY A 389 11.97 -34.20 9.06
N LEU A 390 11.84 -33.15 8.24
CA LEU A 390 12.03 -31.75 8.66
C LEU A 390 10.67 -31.07 8.90
N ILE A 391 10.62 -30.28 9.99
CA ILE A 391 9.50 -29.41 10.36
C ILE A 391 9.50 -28.19 9.43
N ASP A 392 8.32 -27.68 9.08
CA ASP A 392 8.24 -26.47 8.28
C ASP A 392 8.30 -25.23 9.16
N ASP A 393 9.21 -24.32 8.82
CA ASP A 393 9.21 -22.97 9.35
C ASP A 393 8.18 -22.13 8.56
N ILE A 394 7.15 -21.68 9.26
CA ILE A 394 6.04 -20.91 8.70
C ILE A 394 6.49 -19.50 8.25
N ASP A 395 7.58 -19.00 8.84
CA ASP A 395 8.05 -17.63 8.63
C ASP A 395 9.08 -17.54 7.50
N HIS A 396 9.64 -18.67 7.09
CA HIS A 396 10.49 -18.79 5.92
C HIS A 396 9.76 -18.31 4.64
N LEU A 397 10.41 -17.44 3.84
CA LEU A 397 9.83 -16.88 2.61
C LEU A 397 9.57 -17.90 1.49
N GLY A 398 10.05 -19.13 1.63
CA GLY A 398 9.63 -20.27 0.78
C GLY A 398 8.23 -20.81 1.11
N ASN A 399 7.66 -20.41 2.25
CA ASN A 399 6.33 -20.77 2.75
C ASN A 399 5.39 -19.56 2.86
N ARG A 400 5.90 -18.34 2.67
CA ARG A 400 5.12 -17.11 2.54
C ARG A 400 5.20 -16.59 1.12
N ARG A 401 4.10 -16.04 0.61
CA ARG A 401 4.06 -15.45 -0.73
C ARG A 401 3.41 -14.08 -0.68
N VAL A 402 3.78 -13.24 -1.64
CA VAL A 402 3.23 -11.91 -1.84
C VAL A 402 2.01 -12.01 -2.75
N ARG A 403 0.88 -11.45 -2.29
CA ARG A 403 -0.26 -11.17 -3.16
C ARG A 403 -0.11 -9.77 -3.69
N THR A 404 0.04 -9.69 -5.00
CA THR A 404 0.00 -8.46 -5.76
C THR A 404 -1.44 -7.98 -5.95
N ILE A 405 -1.58 -6.75 -6.42
CA ILE A 405 -2.88 -6.09 -6.59
C ILE A 405 -3.84 -6.87 -7.50
N ASP A 406 -3.33 -7.59 -8.50
CA ASP A 406 -4.14 -8.37 -9.43
C ASP A 406 -4.87 -9.55 -8.79
N GLU A 407 -4.19 -10.34 -7.95
CA GLU A 407 -4.82 -11.42 -7.20
C GLU A 407 -5.84 -10.87 -6.20
N LEU A 408 -5.49 -9.79 -5.50
CA LEU A 408 -6.34 -9.15 -4.50
C LEU A 408 -7.61 -8.57 -5.14
N ALA A 409 -7.46 -7.82 -6.24
CA ALA A 409 -8.55 -7.23 -6.99
C ALA A 409 -9.43 -8.30 -7.65
N ALA A 410 -8.82 -9.35 -8.21
CA ALA A 410 -9.54 -10.46 -8.81
C ALA A 410 -10.43 -11.16 -7.78
N ASP A 411 -9.95 -11.39 -6.56
CA ASP A 411 -10.74 -12.04 -5.52
C ASP A 411 -11.91 -11.19 -5.01
N GLU A 412 -11.74 -9.88 -4.87
CA GLU A 412 -12.86 -8.99 -4.51
C GLU A 412 -13.87 -8.87 -5.66
N LEU A 413 -13.41 -8.70 -6.90
CA LEU A 413 -14.30 -8.72 -8.07
C LEU A 413 -15.07 -10.02 -8.19
N ARG A 414 -14.40 -11.17 -7.97
CA ARG A 414 -15.03 -12.50 -8.01
C ARG A 414 -16.19 -12.59 -7.03
N LYS A 415 -16.06 -12.05 -5.80
CA LYS A 415 -17.17 -12.00 -4.83
C LYS A 415 -18.35 -11.17 -5.38
N GLY A 416 -18.05 -10.03 -6.02
CA GLY A 416 -19.04 -9.19 -6.70
C GLY A 416 -19.78 -9.93 -7.81
N PHE A 417 -19.05 -10.62 -8.69
CA PHE A 417 -19.63 -11.39 -9.77
C PHE A 417 -20.34 -12.68 -9.32
N LEU A 418 -19.92 -13.33 -8.22
CA LEU A 418 -20.65 -14.45 -7.63
C LEU A 418 -22.01 -14.01 -7.09
N LYS A 419 -22.09 -12.79 -6.52
CA LYS A 419 -23.36 -12.18 -6.11
C LYS A 419 -24.22 -11.85 -7.34
N LEU A 420 -23.62 -11.29 -8.39
CA LEU A 420 -24.28 -11.06 -9.68
C LEU A 420 -24.85 -12.36 -10.26
N ARG A 421 -24.08 -13.46 -10.24
CA ARG A 421 -24.51 -14.77 -10.74
C ARG A 421 -25.81 -15.22 -10.08
N ARG A 422 -25.89 -15.17 -8.75
CA ARG A 422 -27.11 -15.55 -8.00
C ARG A 422 -28.31 -14.69 -8.42
N THR A 423 -28.13 -13.37 -8.47
CA THR A 423 -29.21 -12.44 -8.88
C THR A 423 -29.65 -12.67 -10.32
N VAL A 424 -28.74 -12.97 -11.24
CA VAL A 424 -29.07 -13.26 -12.64
C VAL A 424 -29.84 -14.58 -12.75
N GLN A 425 -29.40 -15.63 -12.05
CA GLN A 425 -30.09 -16.93 -12.03
C GLN A 425 -31.52 -16.82 -11.50
N GLU A 426 -31.72 -16.07 -10.40
CA GLU A 426 -33.06 -15.79 -9.85
C GLU A 426 -33.93 -14.98 -10.82
N ARG A 427 -33.36 -13.98 -11.51
CA ARG A 427 -34.11 -13.14 -12.48
C ARG A 427 -34.49 -13.89 -13.75
N MET A 428 -33.65 -14.80 -14.23
CA MET A 428 -33.96 -15.66 -15.38
C MET A 428 -35.15 -16.58 -15.10
N GLN A 429 -35.34 -17.00 -13.85
CA GLN A 429 -36.46 -17.86 -13.47
C GLN A 429 -37.78 -17.08 -13.31
N ASN A 430 -37.71 -15.86 -12.79
CA ASN A 430 -38.91 -15.09 -12.39
C ASN A 430 -39.50 -14.21 -13.51
N ARG A 431 -38.80 -14.00 -14.64
CA ARG A 431 -39.25 -13.13 -15.73
C ARG A 431 -39.69 -13.92 -16.97
N GLU A 432 -40.67 -13.38 -17.68
CA GLU A 432 -41.15 -13.94 -18.95
C GLU A 432 -40.08 -13.82 -20.05
N LYS A 433 -39.96 -14.86 -20.89
CA LYS A 433 -38.83 -15.03 -21.83
C LYS A 433 -38.70 -13.93 -22.89
N GLN A 434 -39.78 -13.21 -23.21
CA GLN A 434 -39.77 -12.17 -24.26
C GLN A 434 -39.14 -10.84 -23.82
N ASP A 435 -39.07 -10.55 -22.51
CA ASP A 435 -38.51 -9.30 -21.95
C ASP A 435 -37.06 -9.46 -21.44
N LEU A 436 -36.47 -10.63 -21.67
CA LEU A 436 -35.14 -10.96 -21.19
C LEU A 436 -34.07 -10.40 -22.14
N THR A 437 -33.39 -9.35 -21.68
CA THR A 437 -32.17 -8.85 -22.33
C THR A 437 -31.01 -8.91 -21.32
N PRO A 438 -29.75 -9.02 -21.79
CA PRO A 438 -28.59 -8.98 -20.89
C PRO A 438 -28.59 -7.76 -19.96
N ARG A 439 -29.00 -6.58 -20.47
CA ARG A 439 -29.07 -5.35 -19.67
C ARG A 439 -30.16 -5.40 -18.59
N SER A 440 -31.29 -6.06 -18.83
CA SER A 440 -32.38 -6.16 -17.85
C SER A 440 -32.07 -7.18 -16.74
N LEU A 441 -31.25 -8.19 -17.04
CA LEU A 441 -30.80 -9.21 -16.11
C LEU A 441 -29.73 -8.70 -15.14
N ILE A 442 -28.80 -7.87 -15.60
CA ILE A 442 -27.63 -7.47 -14.81
C ILE A 442 -27.90 -6.26 -13.92
N ASN A 443 -27.48 -6.37 -12.65
CA ASN A 443 -27.40 -5.23 -11.75
C ASN A 443 -25.93 -4.80 -11.58
N PRO A 444 -25.51 -3.66 -12.18
CA PRO A 444 -24.12 -3.22 -12.12
C PRO A 444 -23.67 -2.87 -10.69
N LYS A 445 -24.58 -2.49 -9.79
CA LYS A 445 -24.25 -2.12 -8.40
C LYS A 445 -23.53 -3.23 -7.63
N SER A 446 -23.76 -4.49 -7.99
CA SER A 446 -23.09 -5.63 -7.33
C SER A 446 -21.58 -5.69 -7.60
N VAL A 447 -21.17 -5.30 -8.80
CA VAL A 447 -19.77 -5.27 -9.24
C VAL A 447 -19.15 -3.92 -8.91
N SER A 448 -19.83 -2.80 -9.19
CA SER A 448 -19.31 -1.46 -8.89
C SER A 448 -19.04 -1.27 -7.39
N ALA A 449 -19.92 -1.77 -6.51
CA ALA A 449 -19.70 -1.70 -5.07
C ALA A 449 -18.49 -2.56 -4.61
N ALA A 450 -18.16 -3.64 -5.30
CA ALA A 450 -16.97 -4.44 -5.00
C ALA A 450 -15.69 -3.69 -5.40
N ILE A 451 -15.70 -3.01 -6.56
CA ILE A 451 -14.60 -2.14 -7.01
C ILE A 451 -14.41 -0.98 -6.01
N GLU A 452 -15.47 -0.26 -5.68
CA GLU A 452 -15.45 0.85 -4.72
C GLU A 452 -15.01 0.41 -3.32
N TYR A 453 -15.42 -0.80 -2.89
CA TYR A 453 -14.98 -1.35 -1.61
C TYR A 453 -13.47 -1.64 -1.61
N PHE A 454 -12.96 -2.33 -2.64
CA PHE A 454 -11.55 -2.70 -2.71
C PHE A 454 -10.62 -1.49 -2.72
N PHE A 455 -10.87 -0.52 -3.61
CA PHE A 455 -10.03 0.67 -3.77
C PHE A 455 -10.35 1.80 -2.77
N GLY A 456 -11.54 1.82 -2.17
CA GLY A 456 -11.98 2.91 -1.29
C GLY A 456 -12.01 2.58 0.20
N ARG A 457 -12.27 1.32 0.58
CA ARG A 457 -12.45 0.93 2.00
C ARG A 457 -11.61 -0.28 2.42
N GLY A 458 -10.93 -0.93 1.49
CA GLY A 458 -10.06 -2.08 1.80
C GLY A 458 -8.92 -1.69 2.72
N GLU A 459 -8.56 -2.57 3.66
CA GLU A 459 -7.48 -2.33 4.63
C GLU A 459 -6.09 -2.13 3.98
N LEU A 460 -5.90 -2.75 2.81
CA LEU A 460 -4.68 -2.66 2.02
C LEU A 460 -4.66 -1.44 1.09
N SER A 461 -5.81 -0.79 0.85
CA SER A 461 -5.88 0.45 0.10
C SER A 461 -5.75 1.63 1.05
N GLN A 462 -4.57 2.27 1.02
CA GLN A 462 -4.18 3.33 1.94
C GLN A 462 -4.02 4.64 1.17
N VAL A 463 -4.29 5.77 1.84
CA VAL A 463 -3.93 7.09 1.28
C VAL A 463 -2.42 7.14 1.14
N VAL A 464 -1.91 7.62 0.01
CA VAL A 464 -0.47 7.60 -0.22
C VAL A 464 0.21 8.64 0.66
N ASP A 465 1.18 8.16 1.43
CA ASP A 465 2.18 9.01 2.11
C ASP A 465 3.01 9.85 1.11
N GLN A 466 2.59 11.07 0.78
CA GLN A 466 3.21 11.96 -0.22
C GLN A 466 3.90 13.17 0.41
N THR A 467 4.61 12.97 1.52
CA THR A 467 5.44 14.05 2.08
C THR A 467 6.55 14.44 1.10
N ASN A 468 7.21 13.45 0.47
CA ASN A 468 8.28 13.61 -0.51
C ASN A 468 8.36 12.38 -1.46
N PRO A 469 9.18 12.42 -2.54
CA PRO A 469 9.30 11.31 -3.49
C PRO A 469 9.70 9.95 -2.88
N LEU A 470 10.55 9.96 -1.84
CA LEU A 470 11.00 8.75 -1.17
C LEU A 470 9.87 8.11 -0.36
N SER A 471 9.08 8.92 0.35
CA SER A 471 7.91 8.47 1.10
C SER A 471 6.91 7.76 0.18
N GLN A 472 6.59 8.37 -0.97
CA GLN A 472 5.72 7.81 -1.99
C GLN A 472 6.23 6.44 -2.47
N LEU A 473 7.48 6.41 -2.97
CA LEU A 473 8.07 5.21 -3.55
C LEU A 473 8.19 4.05 -2.55
N THR A 474 8.52 4.35 -1.29
CA THR A 474 8.61 3.32 -0.25
C THR A 474 7.24 2.78 0.14
N HIS A 475 6.19 3.60 0.05
CA HIS A 475 4.82 3.16 0.27
C HIS A 475 4.33 2.24 -0.86
N GLU A 476 4.67 2.54 -2.11
CA GLU A 476 4.37 1.67 -3.27
C GLU A 476 5.04 0.29 -3.17
N ARG A 477 6.22 0.23 -2.52
CA ARG A 477 7.02 -0.99 -2.28
C ARG A 477 6.78 -1.64 -0.92
N ARG A 478 5.76 -1.20 -0.18
CA ARG A 478 5.43 -1.71 1.15
C ARG A 478 4.82 -3.12 1.05
N LEU A 479 5.21 -3.98 1.98
CA LEU A 479 4.63 -5.29 2.23
C LEU A 479 3.88 -5.27 3.56
N SER A 480 2.65 -5.77 3.57
CA SER A 480 1.84 -5.87 4.78
C SER A 480 1.49 -7.33 5.07
N ALA A 481 1.79 -7.81 6.27
CA ALA A 481 1.29 -9.08 6.79
C ALA A 481 -0.16 -9.00 7.30
N LEU A 482 -0.73 -7.78 7.35
CA LEU A 482 -2.10 -7.51 7.77
C LEU A 482 -3.08 -7.68 6.59
N GLY A 483 -4.38 -7.55 6.85
CA GLY A 483 -5.42 -7.64 5.83
C GLY A 483 -6.15 -8.98 5.79
N PRO A 484 -7.07 -9.16 4.83
CA PRO A 484 -7.91 -10.35 4.74
C PRO A 484 -7.07 -11.61 4.50
N GLY A 485 -7.28 -12.64 5.32
CA GLY A 485 -6.47 -13.88 5.28
C GLY A 485 -5.06 -13.75 5.86
N GLY A 486 -4.64 -12.55 6.26
CA GLY A 486 -3.37 -12.28 6.94
C GLY A 486 -3.50 -12.34 8.46
N LEU A 487 -2.55 -11.69 9.14
CA LEU A 487 -2.47 -11.64 10.60
C LEU A 487 -3.18 -10.41 11.16
N ASN A 488 -3.65 -10.53 12.40
CA ASN A 488 -4.18 -9.39 13.15
C ASN A 488 -3.11 -8.90 14.14
N ARG A 489 -2.95 -7.58 14.31
CA ARG A 489 -1.98 -6.95 15.21
C ARG A 489 -1.97 -7.54 16.62
N LYS A 490 -3.14 -7.84 17.18
CA LYS A 490 -3.28 -8.40 18.54
C LYS A 490 -2.95 -9.89 18.63
N ARG A 491 -3.02 -10.62 17.51
CA ARG A 491 -2.78 -12.07 17.44
C ARG A 491 -1.36 -12.41 16.97
N ALA A 492 -0.66 -11.46 16.36
CA ALA A 492 0.70 -11.66 15.88
C ALA A 492 1.68 -11.73 17.05
N GLY A 493 2.23 -12.92 17.28
CA GLY A 493 3.27 -13.19 18.26
C GLY A 493 4.62 -12.58 17.90
N PHE A 494 5.62 -12.88 18.71
CA PHE A 494 6.99 -12.38 18.54
C PHE A 494 7.66 -12.97 17.28
N ASP A 495 7.55 -14.28 17.07
CA ASP A 495 8.23 -15.01 15.97
C ASP A 495 7.98 -14.38 14.59
N VAL A 496 6.73 -14.00 14.32
CA VAL A 496 6.35 -13.41 13.03
C VAL A 496 6.89 -11.99 12.83
N ARG A 497 7.17 -11.27 13.92
CA ARG A 497 7.70 -9.89 13.86
C ARG A 497 9.22 -9.87 13.73
N ASP A 498 9.87 -10.98 14.03
CA ASP A 498 11.33 -11.08 14.00
C ASP A 498 11.86 -11.14 12.56
N VAL A 499 13.15 -10.85 12.41
CA VAL A 499 13.83 -10.91 11.12
C VAL A 499 14.29 -12.33 10.86
N HIS A 500 13.68 -12.99 9.88
CA HIS A 500 14.07 -14.32 9.45
C HIS A 500 15.21 -14.27 8.41
N ILE A 501 16.14 -15.24 8.43
CA ILE A 501 17.32 -15.29 7.54
C ILE A 501 16.95 -15.24 6.05
N SER A 502 15.91 -15.95 5.63
CA SER A 502 15.35 -15.91 4.27
C SER A 502 14.97 -14.51 3.76
N HIS A 503 14.85 -13.49 4.63
CA HIS A 503 14.63 -12.09 4.24
C HIS A 503 15.80 -11.49 3.45
N TYR A 504 17.00 -12.07 3.58
CA TYR A 504 18.20 -11.59 2.88
C TYR A 504 17.95 -11.41 1.37
N GLY A 505 18.26 -10.21 0.85
CA GLY A 505 18.04 -9.87 -0.57
C GLY A 505 16.58 -9.60 -0.99
N ARG A 506 15.60 -9.88 -0.10
CA ARG A 506 14.17 -9.88 -0.44
C ARG A 506 13.36 -8.83 0.34
N ILE A 507 13.52 -8.82 1.66
CA ILE A 507 12.85 -7.90 2.57
C ILE A 507 13.93 -7.15 3.36
N CYS A 508 13.83 -5.84 3.43
CA CYS A 508 14.76 -5.04 4.20
C CYS A 508 14.59 -5.33 5.71
N PRO A 509 15.68 -5.66 6.43
CA PRO A 509 15.62 -5.90 7.88
C PRO A 509 15.53 -4.61 8.71
N ILE A 510 15.95 -3.47 8.14
CA ILE A 510 16.03 -2.16 8.83
C ILE A 510 14.74 -1.35 8.64
N GLU A 511 14.12 -1.42 7.45
CA GLU A 511 13.01 -0.56 7.08
C GLU A 511 11.66 -1.12 7.56
N THR A 512 11.29 -0.77 8.80
CA THR A 512 9.98 -1.08 9.41
C THR A 512 9.51 0.12 10.26
N PRO A 513 8.20 0.37 10.37
CA PRO A 513 7.69 1.36 11.31
C PRO A 513 7.95 0.94 12.76
N GLU A 514 8.16 1.94 13.61
CA GLU A 514 8.26 1.77 15.07
C GLU A 514 6.88 1.49 15.69
N GLY A 515 6.86 0.89 16.89
CA GLY A 515 5.64 0.67 17.66
C GLY A 515 4.89 -0.62 17.30
N THR A 516 3.55 -0.58 17.34
CA THR A 516 2.73 -1.80 17.28
C THR A 516 2.79 -2.57 15.97
N ASN A 517 3.24 -1.94 14.88
CA ASN A 517 3.33 -2.52 13.55
C ASN A 517 4.72 -3.07 13.21
N ILE A 518 5.68 -3.04 14.14
CA ILE A 518 7.04 -3.55 13.92
C ILE A 518 7.00 -5.00 13.42
N GLY A 519 7.72 -5.28 12.32
CA GLY A 519 7.80 -6.60 11.68
C GLY A 519 6.54 -7.07 10.94
N LEU A 520 5.41 -6.36 11.08
CA LEU A 520 4.16 -6.66 10.35
C LEU A 520 4.04 -5.86 9.06
N ILE A 521 4.73 -4.72 9.00
CA ILE A 521 4.89 -3.91 7.81
C ILE A 521 6.38 -3.87 7.49
N SER A 522 6.74 -4.39 6.33
CA SER A 522 8.12 -4.46 5.87
C SER A 522 8.23 -3.86 4.47
N HIS A 523 9.44 -3.70 3.96
CA HIS A 523 9.67 -3.10 2.65
C HIS A 523 10.54 -4.02 1.80
N LEU A 524 10.29 -4.02 0.48
CA LEU A 524 11.09 -4.81 -0.46
C LEU A 524 12.52 -4.28 -0.53
N SER A 525 13.50 -5.20 -0.51
CA SER A 525 14.90 -4.86 -0.80
C SER A 525 15.05 -4.35 -2.24
N ILE A 526 16.13 -3.62 -2.53
CA ILE A 526 16.30 -2.90 -3.82
C ILE A 526 16.12 -3.82 -5.04
N TYR A 527 16.77 -4.99 -5.05
CA TYR A 527 16.73 -5.94 -6.17
C TYR A 527 15.68 -7.03 -6.05
N ALA A 528 14.83 -6.99 -5.01
CA ALA A 528 13.82 -8.01 -4.80
C ALA A 528 12.81 -8.06 -5.95
N GLY A 529 12.51 -9.27 -6.42
CA GLY A 529 11.49 -9.54 -7.42
C GLY A 529 10.43 -10.51 -6.89
N VAL A 530 9.39 -10.73 -7.69
CA VAL A 530 8.33 -11.70 -7.42
C VAL A 530 8.26 -12.67 -8.61
N ASP A 531 8.24 -13.97 -8.33
CA ASP A 531 8.08 -14.99 -9.37
C ASP A 531 6.61 -15.18 -9.78
N ASP A 532 6.35 -16.06 -10.76
CA ASP A 532 4.99 -16.33 -11.26
C ASP A 532 4.04 -16.95 -10.21
N TYR A 533 4.59 -17.52 -9.14
CA TYR A 533 3.84 -18.12 -8.03
C TYR A 533 3.59 -17.13 -6.87
N GLY A 534 4.23 -15.96 -6.92
CA GLY A 534 4.16 -14.94 -5.88
C GLY A 534 5.24 -15.04 -4.80
N PHE A 535 6.24 -15.91 -4.93
CA PHE A 535 7.37 -15.99 -4.00
C PHE A 535 8.38 -14.87 -4.27
N LEU A 536 9.01 -14.39 -3.19
CA LEU A 536 10.08 -13.40 -3.31
C LEU A 536 11.37 -14.06 -3.79
N ILE A 537 11.97 -13.45 -4.80
CA ILE A 537 13.23 -13.89 -5.43
C ILE A 537 14.26 -12.77 -5.36
N THR A 538 15.52 -13.16 -5.30
CA THR A 538 16.67 -12.24 -5.33
C THR A 538 17.68 -12.73 -6.36
N PRO A 539 18.38 -11.83 -7.08
CA PRO A 539 19.34 -12.21 -8.09
C PRO A 539 20.69 -12.60 -7.48
N TYR A 540 21.35 -13.60 -8.06
CA TYR A 540 22.71 -14.02 -7.74
C TYR A 540 23.51 -14.28 -9.03
N ARG A 541 24.83 -14.09 -9.00
CA ARG A 541 25.72 -14.41 -10.11
C ARG A 541 26.20 -15.86 -10.02
N VAL A 542 26.20 -16.57 -11.14
CA VAL A 542 26.63 -17.97 -11.19
C VAL A 542 28.15 -18.08 -11.15
N VAL A 543 28.68 -19.01 -10.36
CA VAL A 543 30.11 -19.33 -10.28
C VAL A 543 30.35 -20.71 -10.90
N ILE A 544 31.24 -20.78 -11.88
CA ILE A 544 31.61 -22.03 -12.56
C ILE A 544 33.13 -22.18 -12.50
N ASN A 545 33.62 -23.28 -11.91
CA ASN A 545 35.05 -23.56 -11.76
C ASN A 545 35.82 -22.38 -11.13
N ARG A 546 35.28 -21.83 -10.02
CA ARG A 546 35.77 -20.62 -9.32
C ARG A 546 35.66 -19.30 -10.07
N LYS A 547 35.25 -19.31 -11.34
CA LYS A 547 35.11 -18.10 -12.15
C LYS A 547 33.70 -17.53 -12.00
N VAL A 548 33.62 -16.26 -11.61
CA VAL A 548 32.34 -15.55 -11.52
C VAL A 548 31.90 -15.18 -12.94
N THR A 549 30.72 -15.65 -13.33
CA THR A 549 30.15 -15.38 -14.65
C THR A 549 29.34 -14.06 -14.64
N THR A 550 28.89 -13.63 -15.82
CA THR A 550 27.94 -12.51 -16.00
C THR A 550 26.48 -12.99 -15.96
N GLU A 551 26.25 -14.30 -15.91
CA GLU A 551 24.90 -14.87 -15.86
C GLU A 551 24.29 -14.65 -14.47
N VAL A 552 23.07 -14.11 -14.44
CA VAL A 552 22.29 -13.89 -13.22
C VAL A 552 21.17 -14.90 -13.13
N ARG A 553 21.12 -15.61 -12.00
CA ARG A 553 20.04 -16.50 -11.65
C ARG A 553 19.25 -15.94 -10.48
N TRP A 554 17.93 -15.87 -10.63
CA TRP A 554 17.03 -15.46 -9.57
C TRP A 554 16.64 -16.68 -8.74
N LEU A 555 16.95 -16.66 -7.44
CA LEU A 555 16.70 -17.78 -6.55
C LEU A 555 15.57 -17.45 -5.57
N ARG A 556 14.69 -18.42 -5.33
CA ARG A 556 13.74 -18.39 -4.21
C ARG A 556 14.44 -18.72 -2.89
N GLY A 557 13.82 -18.39 -1.76
CA GLY A 557 14.40 -18.66 -0.43
C GLY A 557 14.66 -20.14 -0.16
N ASP A 558 13.87 -21.05 -0.75
CA ASP A 558 14.08 -22.49 -0.64
C ASP A 558 15.26 -22.98 -1.48
N GLU A 559 15.43 -22.46 -2.69
CA GLU A 559 16.57 -22.79 -3.56
C GLU A 559 17.88 -22.27 -2.97
N GLU A 560 17.85 -21.05 -2.43
CA GLU A 560 18.97 -20.41 -1.74
C GLU A 560 19.50 -21.26 -0.58
N SER A 561 18.61 -21.85 0.21
CA SER A 561 18.99 -22.66 1.38
C SER A 561 19.86 -23.87 1.02
N HIS A 562 19.74 -24.42 -0.19
CA HIS A 562 20.50 -25.60 -0.62
C HIS A 562 21.87 -25.26 -1.22
N ALA A 563 22.04 -24.02 -1.70
CA ALA A 563 23.23 -23.58 -2.42
C ALA A 563 24.31 -23.04 -1.48
N TYR A 564 25.56 -23.09 -1.92
CA TYR A 564 26.69 -22.41 -1.29
C TYR A 564 26.87 -21.02 -1.91
N ILE A 565 26.62 -19.98 -1.12
CA ILE A 565 26.59 -18.59 -1.60
C ILE A 565 27.68 -17.77 -0.90
N ALA A 566 28.54 -17.15 -1.70
CA ALA A 566 29.56 -16.22 -1.22
C ALA A 566 28.99 -14.79 -1.14
N PRO A 567 29.41 -13.99 -0.14
CA PRO A 567 28.98 -12.60 -0.01
C PRO A 567 29.60 -11.70 -1.08
N ALA A 568 29.00 -10.53 -1.31
CA ALA A 568 29.41 -9.61 -2.38
C ALA A 568 30.83 -9.03 -2.22
N ASP A 569 31.34 -8.98 -0.98
CA ASP A 569 32.65 -8.47 -0.58
C ASP A 569 33.78 -9.51 -0.71
N THR A 570 33.47 -10.70 -1.23
CA THR A 570 34.48 -11.75 -1.46
C THR A 570 35.54 -11.27 -2.46
N GLU A 571 36.82 -11.46 -2.14
CA GLU A 571 37.92 -11.08 -3.01
C GLU A 571 37.93 -11.88 -4.32
N VAL A 572 37.95 -11.15 -5.45
CA VAL A 572 37.98 -11.73 -6.80
C VAL A 572 39.11 -11.07 -7.60
N GLU A 573 40.10 -11.86 -8.02
CA GLU A 573 41.15 -11.40 -8.93
C GLU A 573 40.96 -12.01 -10.31
N GLY A 574 40.95 -11.17 -11.36
CA GLY A 574 40.79 -11.66 -12.74
C GLY A 574 39.48 -12.43 -13.01
N GLY A 575 38.45 -12.20 -12.19
CA GLY A 575 37.17 -12.92 -12.25
C GLY A 575 37.18 -14.29 -11.54
N VAL A 576 38.26 -14.65 -10.85
CA VAL A 576 38.38 -15.89 -10.07
C VAL A 576 38.32 -15.58 -8.58
N ILE A 577 37.51 -16.33 -7.84
CA ILE A 577 37.39 -16.20 -6.39
C ILE A 577 38.70 -16.66 -5.72
N ILE A 578 39.30 -15.77 -4.93
CA ILE A 578 40.45 -16.07 -4.09
C ILE A 578 39.97 -16.12 -2.64
N GLY A 579 40.34 -17.19 -1.92
CA GLY A 579 40.11 -17.28 -0.48
C GLY A 579 41.41 -17.02 0.27
N SER A 580 41.36 -16.24 1.34
CA SER A 580 42.47 -16.13 2.29
C SER A 580 42.80 -17.54 2.81
N GLU A 581 44.03 -18.02 2.57
CA GLU A 581 44.46 -19.40 2.88
C GLU A 581 43.63 -20.52 2.20
N GLY A 582 42.94 -20.24 1.09
CA GLY A 582 42.16 -21.24 0.34
C GLY A 582 40.81 -21.60 0.97
N ARG A 583 40.34 -20.81 1.94
CA ARG A 583 39.02 -20.94 2.57
C ARG A 583 38.28 -19.60 2.47
N LEU A 584 36.95 -19.67 2.41
CA LEU A 584 36.09 -18.49 2.48
C LEU A 584 34.86 -18.78 3.34
N ILE A 585 34.26 -17.71 3.85
CA ILE A 585 33.00 -17.78 4.57
C ILE A 585 31.87 -17.72 3.54
N VAL A 586 31.03 -18.76 3.54
CA VAL A 586 29.84 -18.83 2.68
C VAL A 586 28.61 -19.06 3.53
N ARG A 587 27.45 -18.70 2.98
CA ARG A 587 26.16 -18.99 3.59
C ARG A 587 25.59 -20.27 2.99
N LYS A 588 25.14 -21.19 3.84
CA LYS A 588 24.42 -22.41 3.46
C LYS A 588 23.36 -22.74 4.52
N SER A 589 22.14 -23.07 4.10
CA SER A 589 21.03 -23.39 5.00
C SER A 589 20.77 -22.33 6.08
N GLY A 590 21.11 -21.07 5.80
CA GLY A 590 20.98 -19.95 6.74
C GLY A 590 22.12 -19.79 7.75
N GLU A 591 23.14 -20.66 7.74
CA GLU A 591 24.31 -20.57 8.61
C GLU A 591 25.56 -20.15 7.83
N PHE A 592 26.53 -19.54 8.53
CA PHE A 592 27.85 -19.25 7.98
C PHE A 592 28.76 -20.47 8.14
N VAL A 593 29.20 -21.02 7.02
CA VAL A 593 30.06 -22.21 6.95
C VAL A 593 31.35 -21.84 6.22
N THR A 594 32.48 -22.36 6.67
CA THR A 594 33.74 -22.23 5.94
C THR A 594 33.77 -23.24 4.79
N ALA A 595 33.90 -22.76 3.56
CA ALA A 595 33.99 -23.61 2.37
C ALA A 595 35.25 -23.29 1.55
N THR A 596 35.57 -24.19 0.63
CA THR A 596 36.64 -23.95 -0.37
C THR A 596 36.06 -23.20 -1.57
N PRO A 597 36.86 -22.42 -2.33
CA PRO A 597 36.39 -21.71 -3.52
C PRO A 597 35.72 -22.60 -4.58
N ASP A 598 36.06 -23.90 -4.62
CA ASP A 598 35.45 -24.88 -5.53
C ASP A 598 33.99 -25.21 -5.20
N MET A 599 33.60 -25.07 -3.94
CA MET A 599 32.25 -25.39 -3.48
C MET A 599 31.26 -24.24 -3.71
N VAL A 600 31.74 -23.04 -4.06
CA VAL A 600 30.90 -21.85 -4.26
C VAL A 600 30.13 -21.99 -5.57
N GLU A 601 28.80 -21.97 -5.47
CA GLU A 601 27.92 -22.06 -6.64
C GLU A 601 27.44 -20.68 -7.09
N TYR A 602 27.24 -19.75 -6.15
CA TYR A 602 26.75 -18.41 -6.43
C TYR A 602 27.47 -17.36 -5.59
N ILE A 603 27.45 -16.12 -6.08
CA ILE A 603 27.88 -14.93 -5.36
C ILE A 603 26.80 -13.84 -5.48
N ASP A 604 26.68 -13.04 -4.44
CA ASP A 604 25.82 -11.86 -4.42
C ASP A 604 26.09 -10.90 -5.60
N VAL A 605 25.05 -10.20 -6.08
CA VAL A 605 25.20 -9.25 -7.20
C VAL A 605 25.81 -7.93 -6.72
N SER A 606 25.36 -7.45 -5.57
CA SER A 606 25.77 -6.15 -5.02
C SER A 606 25.62 -6.16 -3.49
N PRO A 607 26.52 -5.51 -2.73
CA PRO A 607 26.35 -5.34 -1.28
C PRO A 607 25.04 -4.63 -0.90
N ARG A 608 24.53 -3.76 -1.79
CA ARG A 608 23.27 -3.02 -1.61
C ARG A 608 22.02 -3.91 -1.61
N GLN A 609 22.14 -5.18 -2.04
CA GLN A 609 20.99 -6.05 -2.18
C GLN A 609 20.27 -6.38 -0.86
N MET A 610 20.97 -6.27 0.26
CA MET A 610 20.41 -6.56 1.58
C MET A 610 19.39 -5.53 2.05
N VAL A 611 19.50 -4.28 1.58
CA VAL A 611 18.76 -3.14 2.13
C VAL A 611 17.61 -2.70 1.24
N GLY A 612 16.67 -1.99 1.85
CA GLY A 612 15.58 -1.29 1.18
C GLY A 612 16.05 0.05 0.63
N VAL A 613 15.16 0.76 -0.06
CA VAL A 613 15.48 2.01 -0.73
C VAL A 613 15.86 3.11 0.25
N SER A 614 15.12 3.27 1.35
CA SER A 614 15.38 4.33 2.35
C SER A 614 16.69 4.12 3.11
N ALA A 615 16.96 2.88 3.52
CA ALA A 615 18.22 2.52 4.17
C ALA A 615 19.40 2.59 3.18
N GLY A 616 19.15 2.30 1.90
CA GLY A 616 20.11 2.41 0.80
C GLY A 616 20.63 3.83 0.53
N LEU A 617 19.97 4.86 1.04
CA LEU A 617 20.34 6.28 0.88
C LEU A 617 21.20 6.83 2.04
N ILE A 618 21.44 6.04 3.08
CA ILE A 618 22.26 6.42 4.23
C ILE A 618 23.72 6.08 3.90
N PRO A 619 24.63 7.07 3.74
CA PRO A 619 26.05 6.79 3.56
C PRO A 619 26.61 6.22 4.87
N PHE A 620 27.68 5.41 4.81
CA PHE A 620 28.32 4.84 6.01
C PHE A 620 27.37 4.06 6.93
N LEU A 621 26.34 3.42 6.36
CA LEU A 621 25.37 2.63 7.12
C LEU A 621 26.04 1.52 7.95
N GLU A 622 27.14 0.97 7.45
CA GLU A 622 27.99 -0.02 8.12
C GLU A 622 28.56 0.45 9.47
N HIS A 623 28.56 1.76 9.74
CA HIS A 623 29.06 2.37 10.97
C HIS A 623 27.95 2.84 11.93
N ASP A 624 26.69 2.55 11.61
CA ASP A 624 25.53 2.89 12.43
C ASP A 624 24.89 1.66 13.07
N ASP A 625 24.45 1.80 14.32
CA ASP A 625 23.56 0.81 14.94
C ASP A 625 22.25 0.65 14.15
N ALA A 626 21.76 -0.59 14.07
CA ALA A 626 20.57 -0.92 13.29
C ALA A 626 19.32 -0.13 13.73
N ASN A 627 19.17 0.18 15.03
CA ASN A 627 18.04 0.98 15.49
C ASN A 627 18.14 2.44 15.03
N ARG A 628 19.36 2.98 14.91
CA ARG A 628 19.59 4.33 14.37
C ARG A 628 19.37 4.38 12.88
N ALA A 629 19.82 3.37 12.15
CA ALA A 629 19.54 3.21 10.73
C ALA A 629 18.02 3.14 10.46
N LEU A 630 17.27 2.38 11.28
CA LEU A 630 15.81 2.29 11.19
C LEU A 630 15.15 3.66 11.39
N MET A 631 15.59 4.40 12.41
CA MET A 631 15.11 5.76 12.67
C MET A 631 15.47 6.72 11.53
N GLY A 632 16.70 6.65 11.01
CA GLY A 632 17.18 7.46 9.90
C GLY A 632 16.36 7.24 8.62
N SER A 633 16.13 5.98 8.27
CA SER A 633 15.23 5.57 7.19
C SER A 633 13.82 6.15 7.36
N ASN A 634 13.23 6.02 8.56
CA ASN A 634 11.90 6.55 8.85
C ASN A 634 11.84 8.08 8.78
N MET A 635 12.88 8.78 9.25
CA MET A 635 12.94 10.25 9.26
C MET A 635 13.13 10.83 7.86
N GLN A 636 13.87 10.16 6.97
CA GLN A 636 14.00 10.59 5.57
C GLN A 636 12.65 10.65 4.86
N ARG A 637 11.73 9.73 5.14
CA ARG A 637 10.35 9.74 4.59
C ARG A 637 9.52 10.91 5.12
N GLN A 638 9.88 11.45 6.28
CA GLN A 638 9.19 12.56 6.93
C GLN A 638 9.73 13.94 6.52
N ALA A 639 10.77 13.99 5.68
CA ALA A 639 11.42 15.23 5.27
C ALA A 639 10.53 16.05 4.32
N VAL A 640 10.39 17.35 4.59
CA VAL A 640 9.53 18.24 3.80
C VAL A 640 10.32 18.82 2.62
N PRO A 641 9.73 18.89 1.41
CA PRO A 641 10.32 19.58 0.27
C PRO A 641 10.62 21.04 0.60
N LEU A 642 11.87 21.46 0.40
CA LEU A 642 12.32 22.82 0.63
C LEU A 642 12.09 23.70 -0.60
N LEU A 643 11.99 25.01 -0.40
CA LEU A 643 11.87 26.00 -1.46
C LEU A 643 13.06 25.93 -2.45
N VAL A 644 14.26 25.74 -1.91
CA VAL A 644 15.51 25.60 -2.65
C VAL A 644 16.12 24.23 -2.33
N THR A 645 15.89 23.27 -3.22
CA THR A 645 16.44 21.91 -3.13
C THR A 645 17.93 21.90 -3.43
N GLU A 646 18.68 21.08 -2.69
CA GLU A 646 20.13 20.90 -2.85
C GLU A 646 20.45 19.39 -2.74
N PRO A 647 21.17 18.80 -3.70
CA PRO A 647 21.56 17.40 -3.61
C PRO A 647 22.62 17.18 -2.51
N PRO A 648 22.68 15.98 -1.90
CA PRO A 648 23.70 15.69 -0.89
C PRO A 648 25.11 15.63 -1.51
N ILE A 649 26.09 16.24 -0.83
CA ILE A 649 27.50 16.18 -1.24
C ILE A 649 28.07 14.78 -1.02
N VAL A 650 27.73 14.16 0.11
CA VAL A 650 28.05 12.76 0.42
C VAL A 650 26.80 11.94 0.14
N CYS A 651 26.81 11.19 -0.95
CA CYS A 651 25.66 10.46 -1.46
C CYS A 651 25.98 8.97 -1.62
N THR A 652 24.99 8.16 -1.95
CA THR A 652 25.15 6.71 -2.13
C THR A 652 25.16 6.28 -3.60
N GLY A 653 24.68 7.16 -4.48
CA GLY A 653 24.45 6.90 -5.91
C GLY A 653 22.99 6.51 -6.20
N LEU A 654 22.24 6.06 -5.19
CA LEU A 654 20.85 5.62 -5.32
C LEU A 654 19.87 6.79 -5.50
N GLU A 655 20.29 8.02 -5.18
CA GLU A 655 19.47 9.24 -5.24
C GLU A 655 18.87 9.48 -6.63
N ARG A 656 19.64 9.16 -7.68
CA ARG A 656 19.21 9.30 -9.08
C ARG A 656 18.17 8.25 -9.46
N ASP A 657 18.36 7.00 -9.04
CA ASP A 657 17.42 5.92 -9.31
C ASP A 657 16.09 6.15 -8.59
N VAL A 658 16.11 6.67 -7.35
CA VAL A 658 14.90 6.99 -6.59
C VAL A 658 14.10 8.11 -7.27
N ALA A 659 14.76 9.22 -7.64
CA ALA A 659 14.11 10.32 -8.34
C ALA A 659 13.52 9.86 -9.68
N GLN A 660 14.26 9.05 -10.45
CA GLN A 660 13.79 8.52 -11.74
C GLN A 660 12.62 7.54 -11.62
N ASN A 661 12.43 6.86 -10.49
CA ASN A 661 11.32 5.92 -10.31
C ASN A 661 10.09 6.55 -9.64
N SER A 662 10.21 7.73 -9.04
CA SER A 662 9.06 8.47 -8.48
C SER A 662 8.06 8.89 -9.57
N GLY A 663 6.79 9.00 -9.18
CA GLY A 663 5.70 9.55 -9.99
C GLY A 663 5.66 11.08 -10.05
N LEU A 664 6.41 11.80 -9.20
CA LEU A 664 6.37 13.27 -9.10
C LEU A 664 7.20 13.98 -10.19
N VAL A 665 8.09 13.26 -10.87
CA VAL A 665 8.93 13.79 -11.96
C VAL A 665 8.30 13.53 -13.33
N VAL A 666 8.52 14.43 -14.29
CA VAL A 666 8.01 14.26 -15.65
C VAL A 666 9.05 13.57 -16.53
N LYS A 667 8.66 12.48 -17.19
CA LYS A 667 9.53 11.68 -18.07
C LYS A 667 9.07 11.79 -19.52
N ALA A 668 10.02 11.76 -20.44
CA ALA A 668 9.71 11.67 -21.87
C ALA A 668 9.11 10.29 -22.23
N GLU A 669 7.93 10.27 -22.84
CA GLU A 669 7.25 9.04 -23.26
C GLU A 669 7.90 8.41 -24.52
N ARG A 670 8.61 9.23 -25.30
CA ARG A 670 9.24 8.85 -26.57
C ARG A 670 10.55 9.61 -26.77
N ASP A 671 11.40 9.06 -27.64
CA ASP A 671 12.56 9.79 -28.15
C ASP A 671 12.10 10.99 -28.97
N GLY A 672 12.81 12.11 -28.89
CA GLY A 672 12.45 13.30 -29.66
C GLY A 672 13.34 14.51 -29.41
N VAL A 673 13.00 15.63 -30.06
CA VAL A 673 13.70 16.91 -29.87
C VAL A 673 12.78 17.89 -29.16
N VAL A 674 13.33 18.59 -28.17
CA VAL A 674 12.61 19.61 -27.41
C VAL A 674 12.40 20.84 -28.30
N LYS A 675 11.18 21.04 -28.80
CA LYS A 675 10.83 22.18 -29.66
C LYS A 675 10.53 23.45 -28.86
N TYR A 676 9.97 23.31 -27.66
CA TYR A 676 9.57 24.43 -26.82
C TYR A 676 9.70 24.08 -25.34
N VAL A 677 10.17 25.03 -24.52
CA VAL A 677 10.29 24.89 -23.06
C VAL A 677 9.83 26.19 -22.41
N ASP A 678 8.99 26.05 -21.41
CA ASP A 678 8.55 27.11 -20.50
C ASP A 678 8.37 26.51 -19.09
N SER A 679 8.22 27.38 -18.11
CA SER A 679 7.90 27.06 -16.72
C SER A 679 6.61 26.27 -16.52
N ILE A 680 5.68 26.31 -17.48
CA ILE A 680 4.35 25.66 -17.42
C ILE A 680 4.28 24.43 -18.33
N ARG A 681 5.05 24.38 -19.42
CA ARG A 681 4.92 23.33 -20.43
C ARG A 681 6.20 23.02 -21.18
N ILE A 682 6.35 21.78 -21.59
CA ILE A 682 7.46 21.28 -22.41
C ILE A 682 6.86 20.60 -23.65
N ARG A 683 7.40 20.91 -24.84
CA ARG A 683 7.00 20.25 -26.08
C ARG A 683 8.15 19.43 -26.65
N VAL A 684 7.97 18.12 -26.71
CA VAL A 684 8.90 17.17 -27.34
C VAL A 684 8.27 16.68 -28.64
N ASP A 685 8.86 17.12 -29.75
CA ASP A 685 8.28 17.03 -31.09
C ASP A 685 6.84 17.58 -31.11
N GLU A 686 5.85 16.72 -31.37
CA GLU A 686 4.42 17.07 -31.39
C GLU A 686 3.69 16.82 -30.05
N LYS A 687 4.36 16.27 -29.03
CA LYS A 687 3.74 15.90 -27.75
C LYS A 687 4.01 17.02 -26.75
N GLU A 688 2.94 17.50 -26.13
CA GLU A 688 2.99 18.53 -25.10
C GLU A 688 2.85 17.89 -23.72
N TYR A 689 3.73 18.28 -22.81
CA TYR A 689 3.74 17.92 -21.40
C TYR A 689 3.41 19.17 -20.60
N LEU A 690 2.32 19.12 -19.83
CA LEU A 690 1.92 20.20 -18.93
C LEU A 690 2.52 19.93 -17.55
N LEU A 691 3.19 20.93 -16.99
CA LEU A 691 3.87 20.84 -15.71
C LEU A 691 2.92 21.25 -14.58
N GLU A 692 2.95 20.49 -13.49
CA GLU A 692 2.21 20.76 -12.27
C GLU A 692 2.90 21.86 -11.45
N LYS A 693 2.20 22.97 -11.20
CA LYS A 693 2.74 24.17 -10.55
C LYS A 693 1.98 24.48 -9.26
N PHE A 694 2.69 24.42 -8.12
CA PHE A 694 2.14 24.73 -6.80
C PHE A 694 0.85 23.95 -6.51
N ILE A 695 0.92 22.63 -6.66
CA ILE A 695 -0.18 21.71 -6.32
C ILE A 695 0.08 21.15 -4.91
N GLY A 696 -0.98 21.05 -4.11
CA GLY A 696 -0.92 20.46 -2.77
C GLY A 696 -0.90 18.93 -2.84
N LEU A 697 0.03 18.32 -2.12
CA LEU A 697 0.09 16.87 -1.88
C LEU A 697 -0.77 16.49 -0.65
N ASN A 698 -0.97 15.19 -0.41
CA ASN A 698 -1.82 14.69 0.69
C ASN A 698 -1.45 15.25 2.08
N GLU A 699 -0.17 15.49 2.36
CA GLU A 699 0.35 16.04 3.61
C GLU A 699 0.48 17.57 3.59
N HIS A 700 -0.26 18.24 2.71
CA HIS A 700 -0.22 19.69 2.50
C HIS A 700 1.14 20.22 2.02
N THR A 701 2.09 19.35 1.66
CA THR A 701 3.36 19.78 1.06
C THR A 701 3.14 20.21 -0.39
N CYS A 702 4.08 20.99 -0.93
CA CYS A 702 3.94 21.58 -2.26
C CYS A 702 4.69 20.77 -3.33
N GLN A 703 3.98 20.39 -4.38
CA GLN A 703 4.58 19.95 -5.65
C GLN A 703 4.73 21.13 -6.60
N ASN A 704 5.95 21.31 -7.13
CA ASN A 704 6.25 22.35 -8.10
C ASN A 704 7.27 21.85 -9.11
N GLN A 705 6.81 21.53 -10.31
CA GLN A 705 7.66 20.98 -11.36
C GLN A 705 8.47 22.07 -12.07
N LYS A 706 9.75 21.80 -12.31
CA LYS A 706 10.69 22.73 -12.95
C LYS A 706 11.34 22.08 -14.18
N PRO A 707 11.29 22.72 -15.36
CA PRO A 707 11.90 22.15 -16.56
C PRO A 707 13.42 22.04 -16.41
N LEU A 708 13.98 20.90 -16.81
CA LEU A 708 15.43 20.64 -16.84
C LEU A 708 16.04 20.86 -18.22
N VAL A 709 15.29 20.47 -19.25
CA VAL A 709 15.76 20.46 -20.64
C VAL A 709 15.75 21.84 -21.26
N LYS A 710 16.63 22.05 -22.25
CA LYS A 710 16.69 23.28 -23.04
C LYS A 710 16.08 23.08 -24.43
N MET A 711 15.67 24.18 -25.06
CA MET A 711 15.19 24.16 -26.44
C MET A 711 16.30 23.62 -27.38
N GLY A 712 15.93 22.71 -28.28
CA GLY A 712 16.84 22.04 -29.22
C GLY A 712 17.55 20.80 -28.66
N GLU A 713 17.39 20.47 -27.37
CA GLU A 713 17.97 19.29 -26.76
C GLU A 713 17.28 18.00 -27.25
N LYS A 714 18.06 16.94 -27.45
CA LYS A 714 17.54 15.60 -27.79
C LYS A 714 17.27 14.84 -26.51
N VAL A 715 16.07 14.31 -26.37
CA VAL A 715 15.66 13.52 -25.21
C VAL A 715 15.40 12.07 -25.61
N LYS A 716 15.71 11.14 -24.69
CA LYS A 716 15.40 9.71 -24.84
C LYS A 716 14.13 9.35 -24.06
N LYS A 717 13.43 8.31 -24.50
CA LYS A 717 12.32 7.70 -23.77
C LYS A 717 12.76 7.33 -22.36
N GLY A 718 11.99 7.76 -21.38
CA GLY A 718 12.26 7.57 -19.95
C GLY A 718 13.20 8.61 -19.33
N GLN A 719 13.80 9.53 -20.11
CA GLN A 719 14.59 10.62 -19.56
C GLN A 719 13.70 11.60 -18.79
N VAL A 720 14.16 12.01 -17.60
CA VAL A 720 13.50 13.05 -16.81
C VAL A 720 13.68 14.40 -17.51
N ILE A 721 12.57 15.06 -17.82
CA ILE A 721 12.53 16.36 -18.52
C ILE A 721 12.16 17.51 -17.59
N ALA A 722 11.53 17.22 -16.45
CA ALA A 722 11.25 18.20 -15.39
C ALA A 722 11.41 17.55 -14.01
N ASP A 723 12.08 18.27 -13.11
CA ASP A 723 12.16 17.95 -11.68
C ASP A 723 10.82 18.16 -11.00
N GLY A 724 10.55 17.41 -9.94
CA GLY A 724 9.38 17.54 -9.06
C GLY A 724 9.75 18.03 -7.65
N ALA A 725 8.88 17.73 -6.68
CA ALA A 725 9.13 18.06 -5.27
C ALA A 725 10.39 17.35 -4.74
N ALA A 726 11.22 18.06 -3.96
CA ALA A 726 12.44 17.49 -3.35
C ALA A 726 13.38 16.77 -4.33
N THR A 727 13.48 17.29 -5.57
CA THR A 727 14.44 16.81 -6.58
C THR A 727 15.24 17.98 -7.15
N HIS A 728 16.45 17.69 -7.62
CA HIS A 728 17.32 18.64 -8.29
C HIS A 728 18.17 17.91 -9.35
N ASN A 729 18.10 18.32 -10.61
CA ASN A 729 18.81 17.70 -11.73
C ASN A 729 18.58 16.19 -11.85
N ALA A 730 17.33 15.74 -11.65
CA ALA A 730 16.92 14.34 -11.62
C ALA A 730 17.58 13.50 -10.51
N GLU A 731 18.04 14.13 -9.43
CA GLU A 731 18.49 13.49 -8.19
C GLU A 731 17.58 13.84 -7.02
N LEU A 732 17.48 12.93 -6.05
CA LEU A 732 16.74 13.16 -4.82
C LEU A 732 17.46 14.19 -3.93
N ALA A 733 16.73 15.22 -3.52
CA ALA A 733 17.22 16.35 -2.75
C ALA A 733 16.26 16.70 -1.59
N LEU A 734 16.30 15.90 -0.52
CA LEU A 734 15.43 16.03 0.66
C LEU A 734 15.81 17.15 1.64
N GLY A 735 17.03 17.70 1.56
CA GLY A 735 17.64 18.49 2.63
C GLY A 735 18.64 19.50 2.14
N ARG A 736 19.58 19.87 3.03
CA ARG A 736 20.62 20.88 2.80
C ARG A 736 21.96 20.42 3.38
N ASN A 737 23.04 20.73 2.68
CA ASN A 737 24.39 20.53 3.21
C ASN A 737 24.74 21.75 4.08
N VAL A 738 25.01 21.54 5.37
CA VAL A 738 25.26 22.63 6.34
C VAL A 738 26.52 22.40 7.14
N LEU A 739 27.20 23.49 7.51
CA LEU A 739 28.40 23.44 8.35
C LEU A 739 28.01 23.18 9.80
N VAL A 740 28.42 22.04 10.34
CA VAL A 740 28.12 21.61 11.72
C VAL A 740 29.39 21.57 12.56
N ALA A 741 29.24 21.89 13.85
CA ALA A 741 30.24 21.60 14.87
C ALA A 741 29.66 20.73 16.00
N PHE A 742 30.42 19.74 16.45
CA PHE A 742 30.05 18.85 17.56
C PHE A 742 30.64 19.35 18.88
N MET A 743 29.92 20.23 19.58
CA MET A 743 30.33 20.78 20.88
C MET A 743 29.13 21.13 21.75
N SER A 744 29.29 21.13 23.07
CA SER A 744 28.27 21.64 23.99
C SER A 744 28.26 23.18 23.99
N TRP A 745 27.07 23.77 24.11
CA TRP A 745 26.90 25.23 24.11
C TRP A 745 25.90 25.68 25.18
N GLU A 746 26.39 26.11 26.34
CA GLU A 746 25.61 26.67 27.47
C GLU A 746 24.36 25.86 27.89
N GLY A 747 24.29 24.57 27.55
CA GLY A 747 23.10 23.74 27.77
C GLY A 747 21.96 23.95 26.77
N TYR A 748 22.08 24.85 25.79
CA TYR A 748 21.04 25.02 24.76
C TYR A 748 20.91 23.81 23.84
N ASN A 749 21.98 23.05 23.63
CA ASN A 749 21.94 21.78 22.92
C ASN A 749 21.95 20.56 23.88
N PHE A 750 21.34 20.69 25.05
CA PHE A 750 21.17 19.58 25.99
C PHE A 750 20.32 18.46 25.38
N GLU A 751 20.66 17.20 25.72
CA GLU A 751 20.11 15.99 25.09
C GLU A 751 20.20 16.05 23.55
N ASP A 752 19.05 16.19 22.89
CA ASP A 752 18.86 16.20 21.44
C ASP A 752 18.48 17.58 20.92
N ALA A 753 18.62 18.63 21.73
CA ALA A 753 18.36 19.98 21.27
C ALA A 753 19.40 20.42 20.23
N ILE A 754 18.93 21.15 19.22
CA ILE A 754 19.75 21.68 18.14
C ILE A 754 19.74 23.20 18.23
N ILE A 755 20.92 23.80 18.02
CA ILE A 755 21.06 25.25 17.88
C ILE A 755 21.35 25.55 16.43
N ILE A 756 20.64 26.54 15.88
CA ILE A 756 20.83 26.97 14.49
C ILE A 756 21.26 28.44 14.44
N SER A 757 22.03 28.80 13.42
CA SER A 757 22.39 30.18 13.12
C SER A 757 21.23 30.92 12.46
N GLU A 758 21.05 32.19 12.82
CA GLU A 758 20.16 33.13 12.13
C GLU A 758 20.47 33.23 10.62
N ARG A 759 21.70 32.96 10.20
CA ARG A 759 22.11 32.89 8.79
C ARG A 759 21.25 31.93 7.96
N LEU A 760 20.81 30.81 8.54
CA LEU A 760 19.98 29.83 7.86
C LEU A 760 18.54 30.32 7.66
N VAL A 761 18.05 31.14 8.60
CA VAL A 761 16.73 31.77 8.54
C VAL A 761 16.74 32.90 7.51
N GLU A 762 17.75 33.78 7.56
CA GLU A 762 17.89 34.91 6.63
C GLU A 762 17.98 34.44 5.16
N LYS A 763 18.65 33.31 4.91
CA LYS A 763 18.82 32.75 3.56
C LYS A 763 17.64 31.92 3.06
N ASP A 764 16.58 31.75 3.87
CA ASP A 764 15.44 30.87 3.57
C ASP A 764 15.87 29.40 3.32
N THR A 765 16.94 28.93 3.97
CA THR A 765 17.58 27.64 3.67
C THR A 765 16.64 26.45 3.91
N TYR A 766 15.85 26.49 4.99
CA TYR A 766 14.90 25.44 5.40
C TYR A 766 13.43 25.89 5.29
N THR A 767 13.16 26.87 4.43
CA THR A 767 11.79 27.33 4.22
C THR A 767 11.04 26.34 3.31
N SER A 768 9.86 25.91 3.74
CA SER A 768 8.96 25.01 2.99
C SER A 768 7.69 25.75 2.57
N VAL A 769 7.08 25.32 1.47
CA VAL A 769 5.77 25.82 1.02
C VAL A 769 4.73 24.74 1.31
N HIS A 770 3.68 25.14 2.01
CA HIS A 770 2.54 24.28 2.32
C HIS A 770 1.30 24.83 1.62
N ILE A 771 0.47 23.96 1.07
CA ILE A 771 -0.76 24.34 0.37
C ILE A 771 -1.92 23.74 1.16
N GLU A 772 -2.74 24.63 1.70
CA GLU A 772 -3.93 24.25 2.45
C GLU A 772 -5.17 24.43 1.56
N GLU A 773 -5.98 23.38 1.51
CA GLU A 773 -7.24 23.36 0.78
C GLU A 773 -8.39 23.61 1.76
N PHE A 774 -9.14 24.67 1.50
CA PHE A 774 -10.37 24.97 2.21
C PHE A 774 -11.56 24.82 1.26
N GLU A 775 -12.59 24.11 1.71
CA GLU A 775 -13.80 23.90 0.93
C GLU A 775 -15.05 24.34 1.70
N ILE A 776 -16.03 24.83 0.96
CA ILE A 776 -17.36 25.10 1.48
C ILE A 776 -18.43 24.74 0.44
N GLU A 777 -19.52 24.16 0.93
CA GLU A 777 -20.62 23.65 0.11
C GLU A 777 -21.92 24.39 0.41
N ILE A 778 -22.72 24.59 -0.63
CA ILE A 778 -24.13 25.01 -0.52
C ILE A 778 -25.02 23.79 -0.61
N ARG A 779 -25.91 23.66 0.38
CA ARG A 779 -26.96 22.65 0.42
C ARG A 779 -28.33 23.31 0.43
N GLU A 780 -29.34 22.53 0.04
CA GLU A 780 -30.72 22.94 0.14
C GLU A 780 -31.28 22.47 1.49
N SER A 781 -31.55 23.43 2.38
CA SER A 781 -32.14 23.16 3.69
C SER A 781 -33.66 23.17 3.61
N LYS A 782 -34.34 22.64 4.64
CA LYS A 782 -35.80 22.75 4.76
C LYS A 782 -36.30 24.19 4.90
N LEU A 783 -35.44 25.10 5.38
CA LEU A 783 -35.79 26.50 5.65
C LEU A 783 -35.58 27.40 4.42
N GLY A 784 -34.89 26.90 3.39
CA GLY A 784 -34.56 27.64 2.18
C GLY A 784 -33.19 27.26 1.63
N LYS A 785 -32.85 27.87 0.51
CA LYS A 785 -31.57 27.68 -0.18
C LYS A 785 -30.47 28.50 0.52
N GLU A 786 -29.33 27.88 0.74
CA GLU A 786 -28.12 28.57 1.19
C GLU A 786 -27.46 29.29 0.01
N GLU A 787 -26.79 30.41 0.27
CA GLU A 787 -26.22 31.24 -0.81
C GLU A 787 -24.79 31.71 -0.48
N PHE A 788 -23.96 31.79 -1.52
CA PHE A 788 -22.68 32.48 -1.47
C PHE A 788 -22.94 33.93 -1.80
N THR A 789 -22.57 34.82 -0.88
CA THR A 789 -22.81 36.25 -1.04
C THR A 789 -21.81 37.05 -0.22
N ARG A 790 -21.52 38.26 -0.71
CA ARG A 790 -20.74 39.27 0.03
C ARG A 790 -21.58 39.96 1.12
N ASP A 791 -22.91 39.89 1.03
CA ASP A 791 -23.82 40.53 1.98
C ASP A 791 -24.01 39.68 3.24
N ILE A 792 -23.02 39.72 4.13
CA ILE A 792 -22.97 38.89 5.35
C ILE A 792 -23.41 39.74 6.56
N PRO A 793 -24.38 39.27 7.38
CA PRO A 793 -24.85 40.02 8.55
C PRO A 793 -23.78 40.11 9.65
N ASN A 794 -23.76 41.25 10.36
CA ASN A 794 -22.87 41.51 11.50
C ASN A 794 -21.35 41.49 11.19
N VAL A 795 -20.96 41.61 9.91
CA VAL A 795 -19.55 41.68 9.49
C VAL A 795 -19.19 43.11 9.13
N SER A 796 -18.00 43.56 9.55
CA SER A 796 -17.53 44.91 9.22
C SER A 796 -17.18 45.05 7.72
N PRO A 797 -17.38 46.24 7.09
CA PRO A 797 -17.01 46.44 5.69
C PRO A 797 -15.54 46.15 5.38
N LYS A 798 -14.64 46.31 6.37
CA LYS A 798 -13.21 46.02 6.23
C LYS A 798 -12.95 44.55 5.92
N ALA A 799 -13.67 43.64 6.56
CA ALA A 799 -13.55 42.20 6.34
C ALA A 799 -14.09 41.77 4.96
N LEU A 800 -15.01 42.54 4.38
CA LEU A 800 -15.61 42.28 3.07
C LEU A 800 -14.79 42.84 1.90
N ASN A 801 -13.67 43.53 2.15
CA ASN A 801 -12.85 44.13 1.09
C ASN A 801 -12.10 43.09 0.25
N ASN A 802 -11.77 41.95 0.86
CA ASN A 802 -11.02 40.87 0.21
C ASN A 802 -11.90 40.00 -0.70
N LEU A 803 -13.23 40.09 -0.54
CA LEU A 803 -14.21 39.33 -1.31
C LEU A 803 -14.54 40.03 -2.64
N ASP A 804 -14.84 39.22 -3.65
CA ASP A 804 -15.46 39.64 -4.90
C ASP A 804 -16.98 39.80 -4.75
N ASP A 805 -17.64 40.16 -5.85
CA ASP A 805 -19.10 40.38 -5.86
C ASP A 805 -19.90 39.09 -5.65
N ALA A 806 -19.29 37.91 -5.85
CA ALA A 806 -19.88 36.60 -5.56
C ALA A 806 -19.66 36.16 -4.11
N GLY A 807 -18.93 36.94 -3.30
CA GLY A 807 -18.58 36.61 -1.93
C GLY A 807 -17.39 35.66 -1.78
N ILE A 808 -16.53 35.54 -2.80
CA ILE A 808 -15.34 34.66 -2.79
C ILE A 808 -14.08 35.53 -2.71
N VAL A 809 -13.07 35.10 -1.96
CA VAL A 809 -11.79 35.81 -1.85
C VAL A 809 -11.06 35.91 -3.19
N ARG A 810 -10.44 37.06 -3.44
CA ARG A 810 -9.67 37.29 -4.67
C ARG A 810 -8.32 36.57 -4.63
N VAL A 811 -7.95 35.96 -5.76
CA VAL A 811 -6.61 35.36 -5.95
C VAL A 811 -5.52 36.44 -5.79
N GLY A 812 -4.44 36.09 -5.09
CA GLY A 812 -3.33 36.98 -4.75
C GLY A 812 -3.50 37.75 -3.44
N THR A 813 -4.63 37.59 -2.75
CA THR A 813 -4.86 38.22 -1.44
C THR A 813 -4.06 37.50 -0.35
N PHE A 814 -3.35 38.26 0.48
CA PHE A 814 -2.76 37.74 1.72
C PHE A 814 -3.84 37.67 2.79
N VAL A 815 -4.02 36.49 3.37
CA VAL A 815 -5.05 36.19 4.36
C VAL A 815 -4.43 35.71 5.66
N SER A 816 -5.07 36.07 6.76
CA SER A 816 -4.67 35.75 8.12
C SER A 816 -5.86 35.23 8.94
N HIS A 817 -5.60 34.73 10.14
CA HIS A 817 -6.64 34.17 11.01
C HIS A 817 -7.85 35.12 11.16
N GLY A 818 -9.06 34.60 10.90
CA GLY A 818 -10.32 35.33 10.99
C GLY A 818 -10.72 36.10 9.73
N ASP A 819 -9.87 36.16 8.70
CA ASP A 819 -10.28 36.66 7.40
C ASP A 819 -11.28 35.69 6.73
N ILE A 820 -12.30 36.25 6.07
CA ILE A 820 -13.33 35.47 5.37
C ILE A 820 -12.80 35.07 3.99
N LEU A 821 -12.74 33.77 3.73
CA LEU A 821 -12.39 33.21 2.42
C LEU A 821 -13.61 33.13 1.50
N VAL A 822 -14.75 32.68 2.02
CA VAL A 822 -16.00 32.56 1.26
C VAL A 822 -17.17 32.94 2.14
N GLY A 823 -17.90 33.98 1.74
CA GLY A 823 -19.13 34.43 2.37
C GLY A 823 -20.27 33.45 2.12
N LYS A 824 -20.81 32.86 3.19
CA LYS A 824 -21.97 31.96 3.13
C LYS A 824 -23.05 32.39 4.12
N VAL A 825 -24.27 32.48 3.64
CA VAL A 825 -25.46 32.79 4.45
C VAL A 825 -26.45 31.62 4.43
N VAL A 826 -26.99 31.31 5.60
CA VAL A 826 -27.95 30.20 5.81
C VAL A 826 -29.26 30.75 6.37
N PRO A 827 -30.43 30.38 5.83
CA PRO A 827 -31.72 30.78 6.39
C PRO A 827 -31.87 30.30 7.85
N LYS A 828 -32.23 31.21 8.76
CA LYS A 828 -32.40 30.93 10.19
C LYS A 828 -33.88 30.80 10.56
N ALA A 829 -34.23 29.83 11.39
CA ALA A 829 -35.56 29.76 11.99
C ALA A 829 -35.76 30.91 12.99
N LYS A 830 -36.94 31.53 12.99
CA LYS A 830 -37.27 32.62 13.92
C LYS A 830 -37.30 32.08 15.36
N SER A 831 -36.36 32.53 16.19
CA SER A 831 -36.29 32.21 17.61
C SER A 831 -37.18 33.15 18.43
N GLU A 832 -37.78 32.65 19.52
CA GLU A 832 -38.46 33.52 20.49
C GLU A 832 -37.42 34.33 21.28
N LEU A 833 -37.36 35.63 21.01
CA LEU A 833 -36.50 36.57 21.73
C LEU A 833 -37.00 36.79 23.16
N THR A 834 -36.07 36.97 24.11
CA THR A 834 -36.41 37.34 25.50
C THR A 834 -37.04 38.76 25.55
N PRO A 835 -37.75 39.14 26.62
CA PRO A 835 -38.30 40.49 26.75
C PRO A 835 -37.24 41.60 26.57
N GLU A 836 -36.02 41.38 27.08
CA GLU A 836 -34.89 42.30 26.97
C GLU A 836 -34.39 42.40 25.52
N GLU A 837 -34.26 41.27 24.83
CA GLU A 837 -33.87 41.24 23.41
C GLU A 837 -34.97 41.85 22.51
N LYS A 838 -36.25 41.60 22.82
CA LYS A 838 -37.40 42.24 22.14
C LYS A 838 -37.38 43.75 22.31
N LEU A 839 -37.07 44.24 23.51
CA LEU A 839 -36.93 45.67 23.78
C LEU A 839 -35.76 46.27 23.00
N LEU A 840 -34.59 45.62 23.01
CA LEU A 840 -33.43 46.05 22.21
C LEU A 840 -33.75 46.08 20.72
N HIS A 841 -34.46 45.07 20.22
CA HIS A 841 -34.90 45.01 18.82
C HIS A 841 -35.87 46.15 18.48
N ALA A 842 -36.82 46.46 19.37
CA ALA A 842 -37.76 47.58 19.20
C ALA A 842 -37.06 48.95 19.21
N ILE A 843 -35.97 49.11 19.98
CA ILE A 843 -35.20 50.35 20.07
C ILE A 843 -34.28 50.54 18.86
N PHE A 844 -33.58 49.50 18.42
CA PHE A 844 -32.49 49.64 17.45
C PHE A 844 -32.80 49.17 16.02
N GLY A 845 -33.90 48.44 15.79
CA GLY A 845 -34.36 48.04 14.45
C GLY A 845 -33.26 47.47 13.55
N ARG A 846 -32.79 46.24 13.81
CA ARG A 846 -31.73 45.62 13.02
C ARG A 846 -32.28 44.94 11.76
N ALA A 847 -31.73 45.28 10.59
CA ALA A 847 -32.00 44.57 9.33
C ALA A 847 -31.07 43.34 9.22
N GLY A 848 -31.60 42.20 8.73
CA GLY A 848 -30.80 41.00 8.39
C GLY A 848 -30.85 39.82 9.37
N GLU A 849 -31.87 39.70 10.24
CA GLU A 849 -31.99 38.60 11.22
C GLU A 849 -32.46 37.24 10.65
N ASP A 850 -33.04 37.22 9.43
CA ASP A 850 -33.57 35.99 8.83
C ASP A 850 -32.47 35.04 8.32
N VAL A 851 -31.20 35.48 8.34
CA VAL A 851 -30.04 34.71 7.87
C VAL A 851 -28.93 34.66 8.92
N LYS A 852 -28.24 33.53 8.98
CA LYS A 852 -27.08 33.26 9.83
C LYS A 852 -25.82 33.29 8.97
N ASN A 853 -24.75 33.92 9.48
CA ASN A 853 -23.41 33.80 8.91
C ASN A 853 -22.85 32.40 9.19
N GLU A 854 -22.56 31.62 8.16
CA GLU A 854 -21.78 30.37 8.22
C GLU A 854 -20.64 30.40 7.18
N SER A 855 -20.00 31.56 7.05
CA SER A 855 -18.89 31.78 6.13
C SER A 855 -17.66 30.93 6.48
N LEU A 856 -16.86 30.67 5.45
CA LEU A 856 -15.57 30.01 5.59
C LEU A 856 -14.52 31.05 6.02
N GLU A 857 -13.94 30.87 7.20
CA GLU A 857 -12.90 31.73 7.76
C GLU A 857 -11.56 30.99 7.83
N VAL A 858 -10.46 31.74 7.76
CA VAL A 858 -9.11 31.18 7.92
C VAL A 858 -8.90 30.71 9.36
N PRO A 859 -8.58 29.42 9.60
CA PRO A 859 -8.35 28.90 10.94
C PRO A 859 -7.08 29.49 11.57
N PRO A 860 -6.96 29.46 12.90
CA PRO A 860 -5.79 29.98 13.59
C PRO A 860 -4.55 29.13 13.28
N GLY A 861 -3.42 29.82 13.12
CA GLY A 861 -2.13 29.20 12.75
C GLY A 861 -1.88 29.11 11.24
N VAL A 862 -2.83 29.56 10.43
CA VAL A 862 -2.69 29.60 8.96
C VAL A 862 -2.62 31.06 8.51
N GLU A 863 -1.56 31.40 7.80
CA GLU A 863 -1.37 32.70 7.15
C GLU A 863 -0.68 32.49 5.81
N GLY A 864 -1.15 33.15 4.76
CA GLY A 864 -0.65 32.85 3.44
C GLY A 864 -1.32 33.63 2.32
N ILE A 865 -0.98 33.27 1.09
CA ILE A 865 -1.51 33.91 -0.11
C ILE A 865 -2.50 32.96 -0.77
N VAL A 866 -3.67 33.47 -1.14
CA VAL A 866 -4.64 32.72 -1.94
C VAL A 866 -4.07 32.54 -3.35
N ILE A 867 -3.77 31.30 -3.75
CA ILE A 867 -3.18 31.00 -5.06
C ILE A 867 -4.23 30.74 -6.13
N THR A 868 -5.31 30.06 -5.77
CA THR A 868 -6.34 29.60 -6.69
C THR A 868 -7.68 29.53 -5.95
N THR A 869 -8.74 29.97 -6.62
CA THR A 869 -10.12 29.76 -6.17
C THR A 869 -10.90 29.08 -7.30
N GLU A 870 -11.59 27.99 -6.97
CA GLU A 870 -12.38 27.23 -7.92
C GLU A 870 -13.82 27.12 -7.43
N ARG A 871 -14.75 27.39 -8.34
CA ARG A 871 -16.18 27.32 -8.08
C ARG A 871 -16.79 26.26 -8.99
N PHE A 872 -17.35 25.24 -8.36
CA PHE A 872 -18.04 24.15 -9.04
C PHE A 872 -19.55 24.31 -8.90
N SER A 873 -20.28 24.10 -9.99
CA SER A 873 -21.73 24.26 -10.02
C SER A 873 -22.40 23.21 -10.90
N ARG A 874 -23.49 22.63 -10.40
CA ARG A 874 -24.36 21.79 -11.23
C ARG A 874 -24.97 22.64 -12.35
N ARG A 875 -25.04 22.10 -13.57
CA ARG A 875 -25.61 22.80 -14.75
C ARG A 875 -27.00 23.40 -14.52
N ALA A 876 -27.85 22.73 -13.74
CA ALA A 876 -29.20 23.21 -13.41
C ALA A 876 -29.20 24.54 -12.63
N ASN A 877 -28.12 24.81 -11.89
CA ASN A 877 -27.99 25.97 -11.00
C ASN A 877 -27.00 27.01 -11.51
N MET A 878 -26.47 26.85 -12.73
CA MET A 878 -25.64 27.87 -13.38
C MET A 878 -26.48 29.11 -13.68
N THR A 879 -25.87 30.28 -13.47
CA THR A 879 -26.45 31.58 -13.83
C THR A 879 -26.53 31.73 -15.36
N ASP A 880 -27.39 32.64 -15.84
CA ASP A 880 -27.54 32.87 -17.28
C ASP A 880 -26.30 33.51 -17.93
N VAL A 881 -25.44 34.17 -17.13
CA VAL A 881 -24.14 34.66 -17.58
C VAL A 881 -23.18 33.50 -17.81
N GLU A 882 -23.08 32.58 -16.83
CA GLU A 882 -22.22 31.39 -16.94
C GLU A 882 -22.62 30.49 -18.10
N LYS A 883 -23.92 30.29 -18.35
CA LYS A 883 -24.39 29.51 -19.51
C LYS A 883 -23.92 30.13 -20.83
N LYS A 884 -23.93 31.47 -20.95
CA LYS A 884 -23.45 32.18 -22.15
C LYS A 884 -21.94 32.06 -22.31
N ASP A 885 -21.17 32.08 -21.23
CA ASP A 885 -19.71 31.89 -21.28
C ASP A 885 -19.34 30.46 -21.71
N VAL A 886 -20.05 29.44 -21.20
CA VAL A 886 -19.93 28.04 -21.64
C VAL A 886 -20.25 27.93 -23.14
N ASP A 887 -21.35 28.54 -23.60
CA ASP A 887 -21.69 28.53 -25.03
C ASP A 887 -20.65 29.26 -25.90
N ARG A 888 -19.97 30.30 -25.39
CA ARG A 888 -18.85 30.96 -26.08
C ARG A 888 -17.64 30.03 -26.18
N GLN A 889 -17.25 29.39 -25.09
CA GLN A 889 -16.13 28.44 -25.06
C GLN A 889 -16.38 27.22 -25.97
N ASP A 890 -17.60 26.67 -26.02
CA ASP A 890 -17.97 25.59 -26.97
C ASP A 890 -17.71 26.02 -28.43
N LYS A 891 -18.02 27.28 -28.78
CA LYS A 891 -17.76 27.80 -30.13
C LYS A 891 -16.25 27.95 -30.41
N GLU A 892 -15.50 28.55 -29.51
CA GLU A 892 -14.05 28.75 -29.66
C GLU A 892 -13.29 27.43 -29.80
N ILE A 893 -13.65 26.42 -29.00
CA ILE A 893 -13.06 25.07 -29.07
C ILE A 893 -13.37 24.42 -30.42
N ARG A 894 -14.63 24.51 -30.88
CA ARG A 894 -15.02 23.98 -32.20
C ARG A 894 -14.23 24.65 -33.31
N GLU A 895 -14.13 25.97 -33.32
CA GLU A 895 -13.41 26.70 -34.37
C GLU A 895 -11.93 26.33 -34.41
N THR A 896 -11.27 26.31 -33.25
CA THR A 896 -9.83 26.01 -33.14
C THR A 896 -9.50 24.60 -33.62
N HIS A 897 -10.23 23.59 -33.13
CA HIS A 897 -9.96 22.20 -33.52
C HIS A 897 -10.44 21.89 -34.94
N ASN A 898 -11.54 22.49 -35.40
CA ASN A 898 -11.98 22.32 -36.78
C ASN A 898 -10.94 22.87 -37.75
N ALA A 899 -10.37 24.04 -37.49
CA ALA A 899 -9.29 24.58 -38.31
C ALA A 899 -8.08 23.63 -38.37
N ARG A 900 -7.70 23.03 -37.22
CA ARG A 900 -6.60 22.07 -37.17
C ARG A 900 -6.91 20.75 -37.88
N ILE A 901 -8.13 20.24 -37.77
CA ILE A 901 -8.60 19.06 -38.50
C ILE A 901 -8.54 19.32 -40.00
N VAL A 902 -9.00 20.49 -40.45
CA VAL A 902 -8.95 20.89 -41.86
C VAL A 902 -7.51 20.96 -42.37
N GLU A 903 -6.60 21.58 -41.60
CA GLU A 903 -5.18 21.64 -41.94
C GLU A 903 -4.56 20.25 -42.11
N LEU A 904 -4.79 19.34 -41.16
CA LEU A 904 -4.27 17.96 -41.20
C LEU A 904 -4.89 17.15 -42.35
N TYR A 905 -6.18 17.33 -42.60
CA TYR A 905 -6.90 16.65 -43.68
C TYR A 905 -6.44 17.10 -45.06
N LEU A 906 -6.28 18.41 -45.26
CA LEU A 906 -5.75 18.97 -46.51
C LEU A 906 -4.30 18.54 -46.73
N GLY A 907 -3.46 18.55 -45.68
CA GLY A 907 -2.09 18.03 -45.76
C GLY A 907 -2.05 16.54 -46.12
N MET A 908 -2.95 15.72 -45.57
CA MET A 908 -3.07 14.30 -45.95
C MET A 908 -3.44 14.15 -47.44
N ILE A 909 -4.39 14.94 -47.94
CA ILE A 909 -4.80 14.90 -49.36
C ILE A 909 -3.64 15.31 -50.27
N GLU A 910 -2.87 16.33 -49.89
CA GLU A 910 -1.72 16.82 -50.66
C GLU A 910 -0.63 15.74 -50.78
N VAL A 911 -0.26 15.11 -49.65
CA VAL A 911 0.71 14.01 -49.62
C VAL A 911 0.21 12.79 -50.42
N LEU A 912 -1.08 12.47 -50.31
CA LEU A 912 -1.68 11.39 -51.11
C LEU A 912 -1.66 11.72 -52.61
N CYS A 913 -1.94 12.97 -53.02
CA CYS A 913 -1.89 13.40 -54.42
C CYS A 913 -0.47 13.33 -54.99
N GLU A 914 0.54 13.76 -54.21
CA GLU A 914 1.95 13.73 -54.60
C GLU A 914 2.45 12.29 -54.79
N GLN A 915 2.22 11.41 -53.82
CA GLN A 915 2.70 10.02 -53.83
C GLN A 915 1.95 9.14 -54.85
N LEU A 916 0.66 9.38 -55.05
CA LEU A 916 -0.14 8.66 -56.05
C LEU A 916 0.04 9.22 -57.48
N LYS A 917 0.75 10.34 -57.64
CA LYS A 917 0.96 11.07 -58.90
C LYS A 917 -0.36 11.49 -59.60
N VAL A 918 -1.35 11.92 -58.82
CA VAL A 918 -2.67 12.34 -59.33
C VAL A 918 -2.90 13.82 -59.01
N LYS A 919 -3.45 14.59 -59.96
CA LYS A 919 -3.73 16.04 -59.77
C LYS A 919 -4.80 16.34 -58.72
N SER A 920 -5.75 15.43 -58.50
CA SER A 920 -6.86 15.58 -57.56
C SER A 920 -7.51 14.24 -57.29
N LEU A 921 -7.77 13.91 -56.03
CA LEU A 921 -8.48 12.69 -55.63
C LEU A 921 -9.99 12.92 -55.66
N LYS A 922 -10.74 11.92 -56.14
CA LYS A 922 -12.20 11.92 -56.17
C LYS A 922 -12.73 10.77 -55.33
N ASP A 923 -13.79 11.05 -54.57
CA ASP A 923 -14.56 10.02 -53.88
C ASP A 923 -15.44 9.28 -54.91
N SER A 924 -15.29 7.96 -54.99
CA SER A 924 -16.04 7.08 -55.91
C SER A 924 -17.54 7.02 -55.61
N ARG A 925 -17.98 7.34 -54.39
CA ARG A 925 -19.40 7.35 -54.00
C ARG A 925 -20.08 8.66 -54.37
N THR A 926 -19.40 9.78 -54.17
CA THR A 926 -20.00 11.13 -54.31
C THR A 926 -19.54 11.87 -55.57
N ASN A 927 -18.52 11.36 -56.28
CA ASN A 927 -17.86 12.00 -57.43
C ASN A 927 -17.33 13.43 -57.17
N LYS A 928 -17.27 13.86 -55.91
CA LYS A 928 -16.73 15.16 -55.49
C LYS A 928 -15.21 15.12 -55.44
N ILE A 929 -14.60 16.27 -55.69
CA ILE A 929 -13.15 16.48 -55.52
C ILE A 929 -12.89 16.65 -54.02
N LEU A 930 -12.07 15.77 -53.45
CA LEU A 930 -11.67 15.83 -52.05
C LEU A 930 -10.79 17.07 -51.81
N GLY A 931 -11.12 17.88 -50.80
CA GLY A 931 -10.39 19.12 -50.48
C GLY A 931 -10.69 20.33 -51.37
N GLY A 932 -11.70 20.25 -52.25
CA GLY A 932 -12.09 21.33 -53.17
C GLY A 932 -13.16 22.31 -52.64
N GLU A 933 -13.75 22.04 -51.47
CA GLU A 933 -14.79 22.88 -50.87
C GLU A 933 -14.15 24.03 -50.06
N LYS A 934 -14.76 25.24 -50.08
CA LYS A 934 -14.21 26.44 -49.42
C LYS A 934 -14.68 26.63 -47.97
N GLU A 935 -15.67 25.84 -47.52
CA GLU A 935 -16.24 25.97 -46.17
C GLU A 935 -15.64 24.93 -45.22
N ASP A 936 -15.08 25.39 -44.10
CA ASP A 936 -14.44 24.52 -43.10
C ASP A 936 -15.37 23.43 -42.56
N ARG A 937 -16.67 23.74 -42.37
CA ARG A 937 -17.66 22.75 -41.90
C ARG A 937 -17.77 21.55 -42.85
N SER A 938 -17.84 21.83 -44.14
CA SER A 938 -17.97 20.80 -45.17
C SER A 938 -16.70 19.94 -45.29
N LEU A 939 -15.52 20.54 -45.11
CA LEU A 939 -14.24 19.84 -45.07
C LEU A 939 -14.09 18.94 -43.82
N VAL A 940 -14.60 19.38 -42.66
CA VAL A 940 -14.62 18.56 -41.44
C VAL A 940 -15.53 17.34 -41.60
N ASP A 941 -16.72 17.53 -42.17
CA ASP A 941 -17.65 16.42 -42.43
C ASP A 941 -17.02 15.42 -43.42
N GLN A 942 -16.39 15.92 -44.50
CA GLN A 942 -15.60 15.10 -45.43
C GLN A 942 -14.46 14.35 -44.72
N ALA A 943 -13.74 14.99 -43.80
CA ALA A 943 -12.66 14.34 -43.05
C ALA A 943 -13.18 13.21 -42.15
N SER A 944 -14.36 13.37 -41.55
CA SER A 944 -14.98 12.36 -40.69
C SER A 944 -15.49 11.13 -41.46
N GLU A 945 -16.01 11.32 -42.68
CA GLU A 945 -16.56 10.25 -43.51
C GLU A 945 -15.51 9.59 -44.42
N PHE A 946 -14.29 10.13 -44.48
CA PHE A 946 -13.27 9.69 -45.42
C PHE A 946 -12.78 8.26 -45.12
N ARG A 947 -13.03 7.37 -46.09
CA ARG A 947 -12.53 6.00 -46.10
C ARG A 947 -11.67 5.77 -47.33
N LEU A 948 -10.52 5.11 -47.14
CA LEU A 948 -9.59 4.81 -48.23
C LEU A 948 -10.24 3.95 -49.33
N ASP A 949 -11.13 3.03 -48.95
CA ASP A 949 -11.87 2.17 -49.89
C ASP A 949 -12.76 2.95 -50.87
N HIS A 950 -13.03 4.22 -50.60
CA HIS A 950 -13.81 5.08 -51.47
C HIS A 950 -12.97 5.75 -52.57
N LEU A 951 -11.66 5.51 -52.64
CA LEU A 951 -10.80 5.97 -53.74
C LEU A 951 -10.72 4.93 -54.88
N ASP A 952 -10.79 5.37 -56.14
CA ASP A 952 -10.55 4.51 -57.33
C ASP A 952 -9.03 4.23 -57.48
N LEU A 953 -8.49 3.34 -56.65
CA LEU A 953 -7.09 2.89 -56.67
C LEU A 953 -6.98 1.56 -57.45
N ARG A 954 -6.58 1.62 -58.72
CA ARG A 954 -6.55 0.46 -59.64
C ARG A 954 -5.30 -0.42 -59.51
N SER A 955 -4.25 0.03 -58.83
CA SER A 955 -2.97 -0.71 -58.67
C SER A 955 -2.76 -1.21 -57.22
N PRO A 956 -2.34 -2.47 -57.01
CA PRO A 956 -2.00 -3.02 -55.69
C PRO A 956 -0.88 -2.26 -54.95
N GLU A 957 0.08 -1.68 -55.68
CA GLU A 957 1.18 -0.90 -55.09
C GLU A 957 0.70 0.48 -54.59
N GLN A 958 -0.16 1.15 -55.36
CA GLN A 958 -0.78 2.41 -54.96
C GLN A 958 -1.67 2.25 -53.74
N ARG A 959 -2.35 1.09 -53.62
CA ARG A 959 -3.18 0.78 -52.45
C ARG A 959 -2.35 0.64 -51.17
N LYS A 960 -1.20 -0.06 -51.23
CA LYS A 960 -0.30 -0.19 -50.07
C LYS A 960 0.28 1.15 -49.62
N ILE A 961 0.75 1.98 -50.55
CA ILE A 961 1.30 3.32 -50.24
C ILE A 961 0.19 4.23 -49.67
N GLY A 962 -1.01 4.19 -50.26
CA GLY A 962 -2.17 4.92 -49.77
C GLY A 962 -2.62 4.47 -48.38
N GLU A 963 -2.59 3.16 -48.09
CA GLU A 963 -2.90 2.60 -46.76
C GLU A 963 -1.92 3.09 -45.70
N GLU A 964 -0.62 3.10 -45.98
CA GLU A 964 0.41 3.55 -45.02
C GLU A 964 0.27 5.04 -44.67
N ILE A 965 0.05 5.90 -45.68
CA ILE A 965 -0.16 7.35 -45.50
C ILE A 965 -1.48 7.61 -44.77
N TYR A 966 -2.54 6.92 -45.18
CA TYR A 966 -3.86 7.04 -44.56
C TYR A 966 -3.82 6.67 -43.09
N LEU A 967 -3.21 5.54 -42.71
CA LEU A 967 -3.11 5.14 -41.31
C LEU A 967 -2.36 6.19 -40.48
N ARG A 968 -1.23 6.71 -40.97
CA ARG A 968 -0.42 7.73 -40.27
C ARG A 968 -1.18 9.03 -40.01
N HIS A 969 -1.90 9.55 -41.01
CA HIS A 969 -2.62 10.82 -40.88
C HIS A 969 -3.99 10.66 -40.22
N LYS A 970 -4.67 9.53 -40.44
CA LYS A 970 -5.96 9.23 -39.83
C LYS A 970 -5.86 9.18 -38.32
N GLU A 971 -4.83 8.55 -37.77
CA GLU A 971 -4.63 8.53 -36.31
C GLU A 971 -4.56 9.95 -35.72
N GLN A 972 -3.91 10.88 -36.42
CA GLN A 972 -3.80 12.27 -35.99
C GLN A 972 -5.12 13.04 -36.12
N ILE A 973 -5.87 12.80 -37.20
CA ILE A 973 -7.18 13.42 -37.45
C ILE A 973 -8.20 12.91 -36.42
N ASP A 974 -8.29 11.60 -36.25
CA ASP A 974 -9.18 10.96 -35.27
C ASP A 974 -8.88 11.45 -33.85
N LEU A 975 -7.59 11.62 -33.51
CA LEU A 975 -7.18 12.20 -32.22
C LEU A 975 -7.71 13.63 -32.03
N GLN A 976 -7.70 14.47 -33.08
CA GLN A 976 -8.23 15.84 -32.97
C GLN A 976 -9.75 15.87 -32.84
N PHE A 977 -10.46 15.03 -33.59
CA PHE A 977 -11.91 14.85 -33.43
C PHE A 977 -12.25 14.45 -31.99
N GLU A 978 -11.49 13.51 -31.45
CA GLU A 978 -11.70 13.01 -30.11
C GLU A 978 -11.41 14.06 -29.03
N ILE A 979 -10.31 14.81 -29.13
CA ILE A 979 -9.99 15.89 -28.18
C ILE A 979 -11.12 16.93 -28.18
N ARG A 980 -11.56 17.35 -29.37
CA ARG A 980 -12.63 18.34 -29.55
C ARG A 980 -13.92 17.84 -28.90
N ASP A 981 -14.37 16.63 -29.27
CA ASP A 981 -15.65 16.10 -28.79
C ASP A 981 -15.63 15.86 -27.28
N ARG A 982 -14.49 15.41 -26.73
CA ARG A 982 -14.30 15.27 -25.28
C ARG A 982 -14.41 16.61 -24.56
N MET A 983 -13.71 17.64 -25.02
CA MET A 983 -13.76 18.98 -24.40
C MET A 983 -15.17 19.53 -24.40
N ILE A 984 -15.89 19.39 -25.53
CA ILE A 984 -17.28 19.85 -25.65
C ILE A 984 -18.22 19.09 -24.72
N VAL A 985 -18.08 17.76 -24.62
CA VAL A 985 -18.91 16.93 -23.74
C VAL A 985 -18.69 17.33 -22.28
N ASN A 986 -17.44 17.52 -21.86
CA ASN A 986 -17.12 17.93 -20.49
C ASN A 986 -17.72 19.31 -20.18
N LEU A 987 -17.53 20.27 -21.09
CA LEU A 987 -18.06 21.63 -20.96
C LEU A 987 -19.60 21.65 -20.86
N LYS A 988 -20.29 20.78 -21.60
CA LYS A 988 -21.76 20.70 -21.60
C LYS A 988 -22.33 19.91 -20.42
N ARG A 989 -21.58 19.02 -19.80
CA ARG A 989 -22.10 18.17 -18.70
C ARG A 989 -22.30 18.97 -17.41
N GLY A 990 -21.44 19.97 -17.18
CA GLY A 990 -21.32 20.65 -15.89
C GLY A 990 -20.70 19.73 -14.83
N ASP A 991 -20.47 20.26 -13.63
CA ASP A 991 -19.72 19.54 -12.61
C ASP A 991 -20.57 18.48 -11.88
N GLU A 992 -19.98 17.30 -11.65
CA GLU A 992 -20.61 16.24 -10.88
C GLU A 992 -20.36 16.40 -9.38
N LEU A 993 -21.25 17.14 -8.72
CA LEU A 993 -21.18 17.37 -7.27
C LEU A 993 -21.90 16.27 -6.45
N PRO A 994 -21.47 16.02 -5.19
CA PRO A 994 -22.14 15.08 -4.29
C PRO A 994 -23.65 15.34 -4.15
N ASN A 995 -24.40 14.29 -3.80
CA ASN A 995 -25.85 14.39 -3.67
C ASN A 995 -26.26 15.40 -2.59
N GLY A 996 -27.15 16.34 -2.95
CA GLY A 996 -27.61 17.42 -2.06
C GLY A 996 -26.73 18.68 -2.09
N VAL A 997 -25.56 18.62 -2.73
CA VAL A 997 -24.68 19.79 -2.93
C VAL A 997 -25.03 20.46 -4.25
N GLN A 998 -25.37 21.74 -4.19
CA GLN A 998 -25.73 22.53 -5.37
C GLN A 998 -24.53 23.23 -5.99
N GLN A 999 -23.69 23.83 -5.14
CA GLN A 999 -22.45 24.51 -5.50
C GLN A 999 -21.38 24.19 -4.46
N MET A 1000 -20.12 24.20 -4.88
CA MET A 1000 -18.95 24.00 -4.03
C MET A 1000 -17.90 25.04 -4.41
N VAL A 1001 -17.26 25.66 -3.42
CA VAL A 1001 -16.12 26.54 -3.63
C VAL A 1001 -14.92 25.95 -2.91
N LYS A 1002 -13.79 25.85 -3.62
CA LYS A 1002 -12.49 25.49 -3.08
C LYS A 1002 -11.54 26.67 -3.15
N VAL A 1003 -10.83 26.90 -2.06
CA VAL A 1003 -9.84 27.97 -1.92
C VAL A 1003 -8.52 27.35 -1.49
N TYR A 1004 -7.48 27.59 -2.28
CA TYR A 1004 -6.14 27.10 -2.01
C TYR A 1004 -5.29 28.24 -1.46
N VAL A 1005 -4.75 28.05 -0.26
CA VAL A 1005 -3.88 29.03 0.43
C VAL A 1005 -2.47 28.47 0.49
N ALA A 1006 -1.51 29.19 -0.08
CA ALA A 1006 -0.10 28.86 0.03
C ALA A 1006 0.54 29.55 1.24
N THR A 1007 0.98 28.75 2.19
CA THR A 1007 1.63 29.16 3.44
C THR A 1007 3.14 28.94 3.32
N LYS A 1008 3.92 30.00 3.49
CA LYS A 1008 5.39 29.92 3.55
C LYS A 1008 5.82 29.66 4.98
N ARG A 1009 6.30 28.45 5.28
CA ARG A 1009 6.73 28.05 6.63
C ARG A 1009 8.24 28.13 6.79
N VAL A 1010 8.68 29.17 7.48
CA VAL A 1010 10.09 29.38 7.86
C VAL A 1010 10.44 28.46 9.04
N ILE A 1011 11.71 28.13 9.20
CA ILE A 1011 12.19 27.33 10.33
C ILE A 1011 12.10 28.13 11.64
N SER A 1012 11.57 27.52 12.69
CA SER A 1012 11.34 28.20 13.98
C SER A 1012 11.75 27.34 15.20
N VAL A 1013 11.82 27.97 16.37
CA VAL A 1013 12.10 27.27 17.64
C VAL A 1013 10.97 26.28 17.93
N GLY A 1014 11.32 25.03 18.24
CA GLY A 1014 10.37 23.93 18.43
C GLY A 1014 10.18 23.04 17.21
N ASP A 1015 10.62 23.47 16.01
CA ASP A 1015 10.64 22.61 14.83
C ASP A 1015 11.61 21.45 15.01
N LYS A 1016 11.27 20.32 14.36
CA LYS A 1016 12.07 19.11 14.42
C LYS A 1016 12.94 18.95 13.17
N MET A 1017 14.23 18.74 13.39
CA MET A 1017 15.21 18.41 12.37
C MET A 1017 15.81 17.02 12.60
N ALA A 1018 16.38 16.45 11.55
CA ALA A 1018 17.15 15.21 11.67
C ALA A 1018 18.23 15.13 10.59
N GLY A 1019 19.31 14.39 10.88
CA GLY A 1019 20.20 13.87 9.84
C GLY A 1019 19.75 12.50 9.35
N ARG A 1020 20.50 11.92 8.41
CA ARG A 1020 20.22 10.59 7.82
C ARG A 1020 20.54 9.43 8.77
N HIS A 1021 21.34 9.66 9.80
CA HIS A 1021 21.86 8.66 10.74
C HIS A 1021 20.99 8.50 12.01
N GLY A 1022 19.71 8.86 11.94
CA GLY A 1022 18.77 8.74 13.07
C GLY A 1022 19.03 9.72 14.23
N ASN A 1023 19.84 10.76 14.00
CA ASN A 1023 20.08 11.88 14.90
C ASN A 1023 18.94 12.91 14.77
N LYS A 1024 17.85 12.70 15.53
CA LYS A 1024 16.74 13.66 15.64
C LYS A 1024 17.06 14.73 16.66
N GLY A 1025 16.56 15.93 16.42
CA GLY A 1025 16.60 16.99 17.41
C GLY A 1025 15.53 18.06 17.21
N VAL A 1026 15.29 18.81 18.26
CA VAL A 1026 14.35 19.93 18.28
C VAL A 1026 15.15 21.22 18.39
N ILE A 1027 14.79 22.22 17.60
CA ILE A 1027 15.46 23.51 17.63
C ILE A 1027 15.12 24.20 18.95
N SER A 1028 16.11 24.41 19.80
CA SER A 1028 15.93 25.07 21.10
C SER A 1028 16.16 26.58 21.01
N LYS A 1029 17.10 27.01 20.17
CA LYS A 1029 17.47 28.41 20.02
C LYS A 1029 18.01 28.70 18.62
N ILE A 1030 17.67 29.87 18.13
CA ILE A 1030 18.27 30.49 16.95
C ILE A 1030 19.25 31.54 17.46
N LEU A 1031 20.54 31.36 17.20
CA LEU A 1031 21.58 32.31 17.64
C LEU A 1031 21.91 33.31 16.52
N PRO A 1032 22.11 34.59 16.86
CA PRO A 1032 22.67 35.57 15.93
C PRO A 1032 24.00 35.09 15.35
N VAL A 1033 24.35 35.55 14.15
CA VAL A 1033 25.55 35.09 13.44
C VAL A 1033 26.83 35.46 14.20
N GLU A 1034 26.83 36.62 14.85
CA GLU A 1034 27.93 37.13 15.69
C GLU A 1034 28.16 36.29 16.95
N ASP A 1035 27.13 35.61 17.46
CA ASP A 1035 27.21 34.77 18.66
C ASP A 1035 27.69 33.34 18.33
N MET A 1036 27.67 32.95 17.06
CA MET A 1036 28.01 31.60 16.64
C MET A 1036 29.54 31.38 16.68
N PRO A 1037 30.00 30.19 17.11
CA PRO A 1037 31.38 29.79 16.92
C PRO A 1037 31.80 29.88 15.47
N PHE A 1038 33.03 30.36 15.24
CA PHE A 1038 33.56 30.54 13.90
C PHE A 1038 34.94 29.91 13.75
N LEU A 1039 35.28 29.58 12.50
CA LEU A 1039 36.55 29.01 12.09
C LEU A 1039 37.64 30.09 11.97
N ALA A 1040 38.91 29.69 11.86
CA ALA A 1040 40.03 30.64 11.76
C ALA A 1040 39.97 31.58 10.52
N ASP A 1041 39.20 31.20 9.50
CA ASP A 1041 38.92 32.00 8.30
C ASP A 1041 37.80 33.04 8.50
N GLY A 1042 37.17 33.07 9.68
CA GLY A 1042 36.02 33.93 9.99
C GLY A 1042 34.67 33.32 9.62
N THR A 1043 34.61 32.09 9.10
CA THR A 1043 33.34 31.45 8.71
C THR A 1043 32.58 30.96 9.95
N PRO A 1044 31.37 31.46 10.24
CA PRO A 1044 30.56 30.97 11.35
C PRO A 1044 29.93 29.62 10.99
N VAL A 1045 29.80 28.77 12.01
CA VAL A 1045 29.11 27.47 11.95
C VAL A 1045 27.61 27.69 11.76
N ASP A 1046 26.92 26.81 11.03
CA ASP A 1046 25.47 26.91 10.82
C ASP A 1046 24.66 26.24 11.92
N ILE A 1047 25.11 25.06 12.38
CA ILE A 1047 24.38 24.26 13.37
C ILE A 1047 25.35 23.69 14.41
N LEU A 1048 24.99 23.77 15.69
CA LEU A 1048 25.72 23.13 16.78
C LEU A 1048 24.99 21.86 17.23
N LEU A 1049 25.68 20.73 17.20
CA LEU A 1049 25.18 19.44 17.66
C LEU A 1049 25.90 19.00 18.94
N ASN A 1050 25.18 18.27 19.79
CA ASN A 1050 25.73 17.72 21.02
C ASN A 1050 26.60 16.48 20.73
N PRO A 1051 27.90 16.47 21.08
CA PRO A 1051 28.76 15.31 20.86
C PRO A 1051 28.37 14.10 21.71
N LEU A 1052 27.74 14.30 22.87
CA LEU A 1052 27.37 13.22 23.80
C LEU A 1052 26.30 12.29 23.22
N GLY A 1053 25.53 12.77 22.24
CA GLY A 1053 24.50 11.98 21.58
C GLY A 1053 25.05 10.88 20.67
N VAL A 1054 26.32 10.95 20.24
CA VAL A 1054 26.91 9.99 19.30
C VAL A 1054 27.32 8.69 19.98
N PRO A 1055 28.10 8.67 21.08
CA PRO A 1055 28.53 7.42 21.72
C PRO A 1055 27.36 6.61 22.28
N SER A 1056 26.37 7.28 22.89
CA SER A 1056 25.20 6.60 23.47
C SER A 1056 24.29 5.96 22.42
N ARG A 1057 24.36 6.41 21.17
CA ARG A 1057 23.50 5.95 20.07
C ARG A 1057 24.23 5.11 19.03
N MET A 1058 25.56 5.08 19.10
CA MET A 1058 26.41 4.31 18.19
C MET A 1058 26.13 4.58 16.71
N ASN A 1059 25.90 5.86 16.35
CA ASN A 1059 25.75 6.30 14.96
C ASN A 1059 26.97 7.12 14.51
N VAL A 1060 28.09 6.43 14.36
CA VAL A 1060 29.38 7.04 14.02
C VAL A 1060 29.42 7.49 12.56
N GLY A 1061 28.54 6.95 11.70
CA GLY A 1061 28.44 7.32 10.30
C GLY A 1061 28.28 8.84 10.08
N GLN A 1062 27.58 9.54 10.97
CA GLN A 1062 27.41 11.00 10.88
C GLN A 1062 28.74 11.78 11.01
N ILE A 1063 29.71 11.24 11.76
CA ILE A 1063 31.03 11.86 11.92
C ILE A 1063 31.85 11.66 10.64
N LEU A 1064 31.79 10.46 10.06
CA LEU A 1064 32.44 10.14 8.78
C LEU A 1064 31.86 10.97 7.64
N GLU A 1065 30.53 11.13 7.60
CA GLU A 1065 29.84 12.03 6.68
C GLU A 1065 30.36 13.47 6.84
N THR A 1066 30.48 13.94 8.07
CA THR A 1066 30.97 15.30 8.38
C THR A 1066 32.41 15.52 7.89
N HIS A 1067 33.30 14.55 8.10
CA HIS A 1067 34.69 14.62 7.65
C HIS A 1067 34.82 14.60 6.12
N LEU A 1068 34.16 13.65 5.47
CA LEU A 1068 34.19 13.54 4.01
C LEU A 1068 33.51 14.75 3.36
N GLY A 1069 32.41 15.25 3.93
CA GLY A 1069 31.74 16.46 3.49
C GLY A 1069 32.62 17.70 3.56
N ALA A 1070 33.47 17.82 4.59
CA ALA A 1070 34.46 18.91 4.69
C ALA A 1070 35.50 18.84 3.56
N ALA A 1071 36.07 17.66 3.29
CA ALA A 1071 37.01 17.47 2.20
C ALA A 1071 36.36 17.75 0.83
N ALA A 1072 35.17 17.18 0.60
CA ALA A 1072 34.40 17.31 -0.63
C ALA A 1072 34.03 18.76 -0.94
N ARG A 1073 33.67 19.54 0.09
CA ARG A 1073 33.38 20.98 -0.07
C ARG A 1073 34.60 21.80 -0.49
N ASN A 1074 35.76 21.52 0.11
CA ASN A 1074 36.99 22.27 -0.15
C ASN A 1074 37.60 21.92 -1.52
N LEU A 1075 37.54 20.65 -1.90
CA LEU A 1075 38.01 20.15 -3.20
C LEU A 1075 36.95 20.27 -4.32
N ASN A 1076 35.72 20.68 -3.97
CA ASN A 1076 34.61 20.92 -4.88
C ASN A 1076 34.17 19.70 -5.70
N PHE A 1077 34.15 18.52 -5.05
CA PHE A 1077 33.65 17.28 -5.63
C PHE A 1077 32.45 16.72 -4.86
N LYS A 1078 31.68 15.86 -5.51
CA LYS A 1078 30.60 15.06 -4.94
C LYS A 1078 31.14 13.66 -4.61
N ALA A 1079 30.95 13.19 -3.39
CA ALA A 1079 31.40 11.87 -2.95
C ALA A 1079 30.28 10.84 -3.09
N ILE A 1080 30.53 9.74 -3.80
CA ILE A 1080 29.65 8.57 -3.83
C ILE A 1080 30.24 7.50 -2.89
N THR A 1081 29.51 7.23 -1.82
CA THR A 1081 29.80 6.26 -0.76
C THR A 1081 28.64 5.25 -0.71
N PRO A 1082 28.68 4.19 -1.54
CA PRO A 1082 27.70 3.10 -1.49
C PRO A 1082 27.56 2.46 -0.11
N VAL A 1083 26.39 1.90 0.17
CA VAL A 1083 26.15 1.11 1.39
C VAL A 1083 27.00 -0.17 1.40
N PHE A 1084 27.74 -0.42 2.50
CA PHE A 1084 28.68 -1.54 2.67
C PHE A 1084 29.85 -1.60 1.68
N ASP A 1085 29.99 -0.60 0.80
CA ASP A 1085 31.10 -0.46 -0.16
C ASP A 1085 31.49 1.02 -0.27
N GLY A 1086 31.58 1.67 0.89
CA GLY A 1086 31.86 3.09 1.03
C GLY A 1086 33.35 3.42 1.13
N ALA A 1087 33.64 4.73 1.18
CA ALA A 1087 34.96 5.25 1.46
C ALA A 1087 35.50 4.74 2.81
N SER A 1088 36.72 4.23 2.82
CA SER A 1088 37.39 3.84 4.06
C SER A 1088 37.93 5.04 4.83
N GLU A 1089 38.24 4.84 6.12
CA GLU A 1089 38.80 5.90 6.96
C GLU A 1089 40.13 6.44 6.40
N GLU A 1090 40.97 5.58 5.80
CA GLU A 1090 42.23 5.98 5.19
C GLU A 1090 42.02 6.90 3.98
N GLU A 1091 41.10 6.53 3.08
CA GLU A 1091 40.73 7.36 1.91
C GLU A 1091 40.13 8.72 2.35
N ILE A 1092 39.35 8.75 3.44
CA ILE A 1092 38.82 10.00 4.00
C ILE A 1092 39.97 10.87 4.53
N ARG A 1093 40.94 10.29 5.24
CA ARG A 1093 42.13 11.02 5.73
C ARG A 1093 42.97 11.57 4.58
N GLU A 1094 43.13 10.81 3.49
CA GLU A 1094 43.80 11.27 2.28
C GLU A 1094 43.05 12.44 1.62
N CYS A 1095 41.73 12.36 1.51
CA CYS A 1095 40.90 13.45 0.99
C CYS A 1095 41.00 14.71 1.87
N LEU A 1096 41.02 14.57 3.20
CA LEU A 1096 41.23 15.68 4.13
C LEU A 1096 42.60 16.33 3.93
N LYS A 1097 43.65 15.52 3.75
CA LYS A 1097 45.01 15.98 3.50
C LYS A 1097 45.14 16.71 2.17
N GLU A 1098 44.54 16.17 1.11
CA GLU A 1098 44.47 16.82 -0.20
C GLU A 1098 43.73 18.16 -0.13
N ALA A 1099 42.67 18.23 0.69
CA ALA A 1099 41.91 19.46 0.94
C ALA A 1099 42.63 20.50 1.80
N GLY A 1100 43.85 20.20 2.30
CA GLY A 1100 44.58 21.07 3.21
C GLY A 1100 43.98 21.17 4.61
N LEU A 1101 43.11 20.22 4.99
CA LEU A 1101 42.47 20.13 6.30
C LEU A 1101 43.26 19.17 7.23
N PRO A 1102 43.11 19.30 8.56
CA PRO A 1102 43.70 18.35 9.50
C PRO A 1102 43.20 16.92 9.26
N GLU A 1103 44.09 15.94 9.24
CA GLU A 1103 43.75 14.51 9.07
C GLU A 1103 42.80 14.00 10.18
N SER A 1104 42.77 14.68 11.34
CA SER A 1104 41.86 14.36 12.44
C SER A 1104 40.41 14.79 12.20
N GLY A 1105 40.14 15.60 11.18
CA GLY A 1105 38.82 16.21 10.93
C GLY A 1105 38.41 17.26 11.97
N LYS A 1106 39.32 17.64 12.88
CA LYS A 1106 39.05 18.61 13.95
C LYS A 1106 39.75 19.94 13.69
N SER A 1107 39.03 21.03 13.92
CA SER A 1107 39.53 22.40 13.78
C SER A 1107 39.36 23.18 15.08
N TYR A 1108 40.23 24.15 15.32
CA TYR A 1108 40.02 25.10 16.41
C TYR A 1108 38.93 26.09 16.02
N LEU A 1109 37.97 26.28 16.92
CA LEU A 1109 36.92 27.29 16.80
C LEU A 1109 37.21 28.45 17.76
N PHE A 1110 36.63 29.60 17.44
CA PHE A 1110 36.64 30.80 18.27
C PHE A 1110 35.21 31.12 18.71
N ASP A 1111 35.05 31.54 19.96
CA ASP A 1111 33.77 31.98 20.49
C ASP A 1111 33.36 33.31 19.82
N GLY A 1112 32.16 33.37 19.23
CA GLY A 1112 31.64 34.57 18.60
C GLY A 1112 31.47 35.76 19.56
N ARG A 1113 31.22 35.48 20.85
CA ARG A 1113 30.95 36.51 21.86
C ARG A 1113 32.20 37.15 22.42
N THR A 1114 33.19 36.32 22.77
CA THR A 1114 34.43 36.80 23.41
C THR A 1114 35.56 36.97 22.41
N GLY A 1115 35.51 36.26 21.28
CA GLY A 1115 36.62 36.16 20.32
C GLY A 1115 37.72 35.19 20.77
N ASP A 1116 37.60 34.57 21.95
CA ASP A 1116 38.60 33.66 22.48
C ASP A 1116 38.55 32.30 21.77
N ARG A 1117 39.72 31.68 21.62
CA ARG A 1117 39.83 30.34 21.04
C ARG A 1117 39.41 29.28 22.06
N PHE A 1118 38.60 28.30 21.63
CA PHE A 1118 38.30 27.14 22.47
C PHE A 1118 39.55 26.31 22.78
N GLU A 1119 39.59 25.72 23.98
CA GLU A 1119 40.75 24.98 24.48
C GLU A 1119 41.03 23.71 23.65
N GLN A 1120 39.98 23.00 23.24
CA GLN A 1120 40.05 21.76 22.48
C GLN A 1120 39.60 21.96 21.03
N PRO A 1121 40.24 21.28 20.06
CA PRO A 1121 39.76 21.27 18.69
C PRO A 1121 38.46 20.46 18.58
N VAL A 1122 37.52 20.98 17.79
CA VAL A 1122 36.17 20.46 17.63
C VAL A 1122 36.03 19.82 16.25
N THR A 1123 35.24 18.74 16.14
CA THR A 1123 34.90 18.17 14.84
C THR A 1123 33.97 19.13 14.10
N VAL A 1124 34.41 19.60 12.94
CA VAL A 1124 33.69 20.57 12.10
C VAL A 1124 33.68 20.09 10.66
N GLY A 1125 32.53 20.16 10.00
CA GLY A 1125 32.41 19.78 8.60
C GLY A 1125 30.99 19.89 8.07
N PHE A 1126 30.76 19.42 6.85
CA PHE A 1126 29.46 19.48 6.20
C PHE A 1126 28.70 18.18 6.36
N ILE A 1127 27.47 18.27 6.86
CA ILE A 1127 26.54 17.14 6.98
C ILE A 1127 25.21 17.49 6.29
N TYR A 1128 24.54 16.48 5.76
CA TYR A 1128 23.25 16.65 5.12
C TYR A 1128 22.09 16.56 6.14
N MET A 1129 21.43 17.69 6.37
CA MET A 1129 20.36 17.83 7.37
C MET A 1129 19.00 18.05 6.73
N LEU A 1130 17.97 17.52 7.40
CA LEU A 1130 16.59 17.46 6.94
C LEU A 1130 15.67 18.24 7.88
N LYS A 1131 14.69 18.96 7.32
CA LYS A 1131 13.54 19.50 8.06
C LYS A 1131 12.40 18.49 8.00
N LEU A 1132 11.87 18.07 9.14
CA LEU A 1132 10.76 17.11 9.21
C LEU A 1132 9.41 17.81 9.17
N HIS A 1133 8.35 17.13 8.72
CA HIS A 1133 6.96 17.65 8.69
C HIS A 1133 6.36 17.91 10.09
N HIS A 1134 7.11 17.61 11.15
CA HIS A 1134 6.72 17.85 12.53
C HIS A 1134 6.99 19.30 12.94
N LEU A 1135 6.16 20.21 12.44
CA LEU A 1135 6.27 21.65 12.68
C LEU A 1135 5.63 22.05 14.02
N VAL A 1136 6.19 23.06 14.66
CA VAL A 1136 5.68 23.55 15.97
C VAL A 1136 4.28 24.15 15.83
N ASP A 1137 4.02 24.90 14.76
CA ASP A 1137 2.74 25.58 14.53
C ASP A 1137 1.57 24.60 14.41
N ASP A 1138 1.83 23.39 13.89
CA ASP A 1138 0.81 22.33 13.81
C ASP A 1138 0.52 21.71 15.18
N LYS A 1139 1.50 21.69 16.08
CA LYS A 1139 1.42 21.04 17.39
C LYS A 1139 0.94 21.95 18.51
N VAL A 1140 1.22 23.24 18.43
CA VAL A 1140 0.74 24.20 19.42
C VAL A 1140 -0.79 24.22 19.37
N HIS A 1141 -1.39 23.96 20.53
CA HIS A 1141 -2.84 23.95 20.73
C HIS A 1141 -3.16 24.40 22.15
N ALA A 1142 -4.04 25.37 22.26
CA ALA A 1142 -4.54 25.88 23.54
C ALA A 1142 -6.05 26.01 23.48
N ARG A 1143 -6.71 25.75 24.61
CA ARG A 1143 -8.16 25.88 24.76
C ARG A 1143 -8.47 26.50 26.12
N ALA A 1144 -9.32 27.53 26.10
CA ALA A 1144 -10.03 28.00 27.28
C ALA A 1144 -11.43 27.35 27.32
N THR A 1145 -12.31 27.75 26.42
CA THR A 1145 -13.65 27.17 26.20
C THR A 1145 -13.78 26.68 24.75
N GLY A 1146 -14.79 25.86 24.46
CA GLY A 1146 -14.95 25.28 23.14
C GLY A 1146 -16.18 24.38 23.04
N PRO A 1147 -16.35 23.65 21.93
CA PRO A 1147 -17.49 22.76 21.77
C PRO A 1147 -17.41 21.55 22.71
N TYR A 1148 -18.59 21.02 23.02
CA TYR A 1148 -18.81 19.89 23.90
C TYR A 1148 -19.58 18.79 23.19
N SER A 1149 -19.38 17.55 23.62
CA SER A 1149 -20.12 16.37 23.17
C SER A 1149 -21.58 16.49 23.60
N LEU A 1150 -22.51 16.25 22.67
CA LEU A 1150 -23.94 16.26 23.00
C LEU A 1150 -24.33 15.15 23.99
N ILE A 1151 -23.62 14.01 23.94
CA ILE A 1151 -23.96 12.82 24.74
C ILE A 1151 -23.34 12.93 26.13
N THR A 1152 -22.03 13.13 26.19
CA THR A 1152 -21.27 13.07 27.45
C THR A 1152 -21.05 14.45 28.09
N GLN A 1153 -21.42 15.55 27.41
CA GLN A 1153 -21.13 16.93 27.82
C GLN A 1153 -19.64 17.26 28.04
N GLN A 1154 -18.74 16.34 27.70
CA GLN A 1154 -17.29 16.55 27.77
C GLN A 1154 -16.77 17.42 26.64
N PRO A 1155 -15.67 18.16 26.85
CA PRO A 1155 -14.90 18.78 25.78
C PRO A 1155 -14.67 17.82 24.62
N LEU A 1156 -14.93 18.25 23.38
CA LEU A 1156 -14.54 17.44 22.21
C LEU A 1156 -13.03 17.21 22.22
N GLY A 1157 -12.55 16.11 21.61
CA GLY A 1157 -11.12 15.84 21.46
C GLY A 1157 -10.54 16.43 20.18
N GLY A 1158 -9.29 16.87 20.23
CA GLY A 1158 -8.45 17.20 19.06
C GLY A 1158 -8.48 18.67 18.60
N LYS A 1159 -7.36 19.13 18.02
CA LYS A 1159 -7.14 20.52 17.56
C LYS A 1159 -8.18 21.00 16.55
N ALA A 1160 -8.53 20.16 15.57
CA ALA A 1160 -9.47 20.50 14.48
C ALA A 1160 -10.88 20.87 14.98
N ARG A 1161 -11.24 20.47 16.21
CA ARG A 1161 -12.54 20.81 16.83
C ARG A 1161 -12.38 21.76 18.01
N PHE A 1162 -11.23 22.41 18.15
CA PHE A 1162 -10.87 23.20 19.35
C PHE A 1162 -11.09 22.40 20.64
N GLY A 1163 -10.65 21.14 20.61
CA GLY A 1163 -10.88 20.16 21.65
C GLY A 1163 -10.03 20.35 22.91
N GLY A 1164 -10.44 19.73 24.00
CA GLY A 1164 -9.66 19.67 25.25
C GLY A 1164 -8.54 18.62 25.19
N GLN A 1165 -7.59 18.72 26.12
CA GLN A 1165 -6.62 17.67 26.38
C GLN A 1165 -7.28 16.55 27.17
N ARG A 1166 -6.88 15.30 26.91
CA ARG A 1166 -7.37 14.16 27.68
C ARG A 1166 -6.61 14.08 29.00
N PHE A 1167 -7.34 14.20 30.10
CA PHE A 1167 -6.84 13.89 31.44
C PHE A 1167 -7.23 12.44 31.77
N GLY A 1168 -6.26 11.54 31.81
CA GLY A 1168 -6.46 10.11 31.96
C GLY A 1168 -6.24 9.61 33.39
N GLU A 1169 -6.32 8.29 33.53
CA GLU A 1169 -6.21 7.61 34.83
C GLU A 1169 -4.84 7.81 35.49
N MET A 1170 -3.75 7.79 34.70
CA MET A 1170 -2.40 8.00 35.25
C MET A 1170 -2.21 9.42 35.78
N GLU A 1171 -2.77 10.42 35.10
CA GLU A 1171 -2.71 11.81 35.57
C GLU A 1171 -3.56 12.04 36.82
N VAL A 1172 -4.70 11.34 36.94
CA VAL A 1172 -5.51 11.30 38.17
C VAL A 1172 -4.69 10.75 39.33
N TRP A 1173 -4.06 9.58 39.17
CA TRP A 1173 -3.22 8.97 40.21
C TRP A 1173 -2.07 9.90 40.64
N ALA A 1174 -1.50 10.65 39.70
CA ALA A 1174 -0.47 11.63 40.02
C ALA A 1174 -1.00 12.71 40.97
N LEU A 1175 -2.18 13.29 40.70
CA LEU A 1175 -2.78 14.30 41.59
C LEU A 1175 -3.25 13.72 42.93
N GLU A 1176 -3.76 12.49 42.94
CA GLU A 1176 -4.11 11.77 44.17
C GLU A 1176 -2.87 11.56 45.06
N ALA A 1177 -1.74 11.17 44.48
CA ALA A 1177 -0.48 11.00 45.19
C ALA A 1177 0.03 12.30 45.83
N TYR A 1178 -0.22 13.45 45.20
CA TYR A 1178 0.07 14.77 45.78
C TYR A 1178 -0.97 15.24 46.81
N GLY A 1179 -2.10 14.56 46.96
CA GLY A 1179 -3.22 15.00 47.78
C GLY A 1179 -3.94 16.25 47.23
N ALA A 1180 -3.82 16.51 45.93
CA ALA A 1180 -4.36 17.70 45.27
C ALA A 1180 -5.88 17.56 44.95
N ALA A 1181 -6.68 17.27 45.98
CA ALA A 1181 -8.09 16.91 45.83
C ALA A 1181 -8.95 17.97 45.13
N TYR A 1182 -8.75 19.27 45.42
CA TYR A 1182 -9.51 20.36 44.78
C TYR A 1182 -9.18 20.54 43.30
N ILE A 1183 -7.90 20.38 42.93
CA ILE A 1183 -7.46 20.44 41.52
C ILE A 1183 -8.07 19.27 40.75
N LEU A 1184 -8.02 18.08 41.35
CA LEU A 1184 -8.62 16.89 40.77
C LEU A 1184 -10.13 17.04 40.61
N GLN A 1185 -10.82 17.54 41.64
CA GLN A 1185 -12.26 17.80 41.60
C GLN A 1185 -12.60 18.82 40.50
N GLU A 1186 -11.87 19.92 40.40
CA GLU A 1186 -12.07 20.94 39.36
C GLU A 1186 -11.90 20.34 37.95
N LEU A 1187 -10.83 19.55 37.72
CA LEU A 1187 -10.53 18.94 36.43
C LEU A 1187 -11.58 17.92 36.00
N LEU A 1188 -12.07 17.09 36.93
CA LEU A 1188 -13.05 16.03 36.64
C LEU A 1188 -14.49 16.52 36.57
N THR A 1189 -14.81 17.70 37.10
CA THR A 1189 -16.19 18.22 37.14
C THR A 1189 -16.33 19.47 36.26
N VAL A 1190 -15.97 20.62 36.80
CA VAL A 1190 -16.24 21.96 36.27
C VAL A 1190 -15.46 22.27 34.99
N LYS A 1191 -14.25 21.72 34.81
CA LYS A 1191 -13.50 21.82 33.56
C LYS A 1191 -13.87 20.75 32.53
N SER A 1192 -14.71 19.79 32.91
CA SER A 1192 -15.13 18.64 32.10
C SER A 1192 -16.61 18.72 31.75
N ASP A 1193 -17.46 17.96 32.44
CA ASP A 1193 -18.83 17.60 32.06
C ASP A 1193 -19.90 18.08 33.04
N ASP A 1194 -19.53 18.89 34.04
CA ASP A 1194 -20.50 19.65 34.84
C ASP A 1194 -20.96 20.92 34.10
N VAL A 1195 -22.17 20.88 33.56
CA VAL A 1195 -22.75 21.94 32.71
C VAL A 1195 -23.06 23.22 33.49
N ASP A 1196 -23.54 23.07 34.72
CA ASP A 1196 -23.90 24.21 35.56
C ASP A 1196 -22.65 24.78 36.23
N GLY A 1197 -21.80 23.90 36.77
CA GLY A 1197 -20.54 24.27 37.41
C GLY A 1197 -19.61 25.04 36.48
N ARG A 1198 -19.46 24.62 35.21
CA ARG A 1198 -18.62 25.33 34.23
C ARG A 1198 -19.09 26.75 33.93
N THR A 1199 -20.40 26.98 33.94
CA THR A 1199 -20.98 28.30 33.66
C THR A 1199 -20.76 29.21 34.87
N LYS A 1200 -21.02 28.69 36.07
CA LYS A 1200 -20.81 29.39 37.34
C LYS A 1200 -19.36 29.77 37.57
N ILE A 1201 -18.42 28.85 37.35
CA ILE A 1201 -17.00 29.18 37.52
C ILE A 1201 -16.57 30.26 36.53
N TYR A 1202 -17.09 30.23 35.30
CA TYR A 1202 -16.77 31.23 34.28
C TYR A 1202 -17.27 32.60 34.69
N GLU A 1203 -18.52 32.69 35.16
CA GLU A 1203 -19.07 33.93 35.71
C GLU A 1203 -18.28 34.42 36.92
N SER A 1204 -17.92 33.52 37.84
CA SER A 1204 -17.14 33.83 39.04
C SER A 1204 -15.75 34.36 38.69
N MET A 1205 -15.09 33.77 37.69
CA MET A 1205 -13.80 34.27 37.17
C MET A 1205 -13.94 35.65 36.53
N VAL A 1206 -15.00 35.90 35.75
CA VAL A 1206 -15.27 37.22 35.13
C VAL A 1206 -15.57 38.28 36.19
N LYS A 1207 -16.24 37.91 37.28
CA LYS A 1207 -16.49 38.78 38.45
C LYS A 1207 -15.26 38.96 39.35
N GLY A 1208 -14.24 38.11 39.21
CA GLY A 1208 -13.02 38.12 40.04
C GLY A 1208 -13.15 37.45 41.41
N GLU A 1209 -14.20 36.65 41.63
CA GLU A 1209 -14.49 35.98 42.91
C GLU A 1209 -13.78 34.61 43.03
N ASN A 1210 -13.48 33.95 41.91
CA ASN A 1210 -12.74 32.68 41.81
C ASN A 1210 -13.23 31.55 42.75
N THR A 1211 -14.54 31.41 42.89
CA THR A 1211 -15.19 30.37 43.70
C THR A 1211 -15.45 29.09 42.90
N LEU A 1212 -15.15 27.92 43.49
CA LEU A 1212 -15.42 26.60 42.92
C LEU A 1212 -16.72 26.02 43.50
N GLU A 1213 -17.76 25.96 42.67
CA GLU A 1213 -19.00 25.24 42.97
C GLU A 1213 -19.12 24.03 42.03
N ALA A 1214 -18.77 22.84 42.51
CA ALA A 1214 -18.85 21.60 41.74
C ALA A 1214 -20.17 20.86 41.98
N GLY A 1215 -20.82 20.46 40.89
CA GLY A 1215 -22.01 19.61 40.85
C GLY A 1215 -21.69 18.15 40.50
N LEU A 1216 -22.73 17.43 40.07
CA LEU A 1216 -22.61 16.05 39.61
C LEU A 1216 -22.14 16.03 38.14
N PRO A 1217 -21.13 15.22 37.78
CA PRO A 1217 -20.74 15.03 36.38
C PRO A 1217 -21.86 14.42 35.53
N ALA A 1218 -22.08 14.95 34.33
CA ALA A 1218 -23.08 14.41 33.41
C ALA A 1218 -22.79 12.95 33.01
N SER A 1219 -21.52 12.54 32.95
CA SER A 1219 -21.12 11.16 32.68
C SER A 1219 -21.65 10.17 33.73
N PHE A 1220 -21.74 10.59 34.99
CA PHE A 1220 -22.32 9.77 36.06
C PHE A 1220 -23.83 9.61 35.86
N ASP A 1221 -24.54 10.68 35.50
CA ASP A 1221 -25.96 10.62 35.18
C ASP A 1221 -26.25 9.70 33.99
N VAL A 1222 -25.44 9.77 32.93
CA VAL A 1222 -25.52 8.85 31.78
C VAL A 1222 -25.37 7.40 32.25
N LEU A 1223 -24.35 7.10 33.07
CA LEU A 1223 -24.15 5.76 33.62
C LEU A 1223 -25.37 5.29 34.44
N THR A 1224 -25.93 6.15 35.30
CA THR A 1224 -27.11 5.77 36.08
C THR A 1224 -28.31 5.43 35.19
N ASN A 1225 -28.48 6.15 34.07
CA ASN A 1225 -29.55 5.90 33.11
C ASN A 1225 -29.30 4.65 32.27
N GLU A 1226 -28.04 4.36 31.89
CA GLU A 1226 -27.67 3.12 31.20
C GLU A 1226 -27.94 1.89 32.07
N ILE A 1227 -27.60 1.95 33.37
CA ILE A 1227 -27.89 0.89 34.35
C ILE A 1227 -29.41 0.71 34.52
N LYS A 1228 -30.18 1.80 34.65
CA LYS A 1228 -31.65 1.75 34.69
C LYS A 1228 -32.25 1.17 33.40
N GLY A 1229 -31.64 1.42 32.25
CA GLY A 1229 -32.01 0.83 30.95
C GLY A 1229 -31.85 -0.70 30.91
N LEU A 1230 -30.95 -1.26 31.72
CA LEU A 1230 -30.81 -2.71 31.93
C LEU A 1230 -31.84 -3.29 32.91
N ALA A 1231 -32.83 -2.49 33.33
CA ALA A 1231 -33.81 -2.81 34.38
C ALA A 1231 -33.19 -3.05 35.77
N LEU A 1232 -32.04 -2.45 36.04
CA LEU A 1232 -31.40 -2.45 37.36
C LEU A 1232 -31.72 -1.13 38.09
N ASN A 1233 -32.25 -1.21 39.31
CA ASN A 1233 -32.60 -0.02 40.10
C ASN A 1233 -31.36 0.54 40.81
N LEU A 1234 -30.89 1.72 40.38
CA LEU A 1234 -29.83 2.48 41.04
C LEU A 1234 -30.42 3.77 41.64
N GLN A 1235 -30.31 3.93 42.95
CA GLN A 1235 -30.80 5.11 43.69
C GLN A 1235 -29.65 5.73 44.50
N LEU A 1236 -29.58 7.06 44.51
CA LEU A 1236 -28.64 7.81 45.34
C LEU A 1236 -29.28 8.03 46.70
N GLU A 1237 -28.80 7.33 47.72
CA GLU A 1237 -29.23 7.55 49.10
C GLU A 1237 -28.56 8.82 49.65
N LYS A 1238 -29.35 9.72 50.26
CA LYS A 1238 -28.77 10.76 51.12
C LYS A 1238 -28.26 10.07 52.38
N LYS A 1239 -27.01 10.32 52.74
CA LYS A 1239 -26.48 9.92 54.04
C LYS A 1239 -27.28 10.67 55.11
N ASP A 1240 -28.22 9.99 55.76
CA ASP A 1240 -28.81 10.49 57.00
C ASP A 1240 -27.70 10.56 58.05
N ASN A 1241 -27.53 11.73 58.69
CA ASN A 1241 -26.65 11.93 59.84
C ASN A 1241 -26.98 10.89 60.92
N THR A 1242 -26.25 9.78 60.93
CA THR A 1242 -26.39 8.70 61.90
C THR A 1242 -25.14 8.67 62.77
N GLU A 1243 -25.11 9.58 63.76
CA GLU A 1243 -24.21 9.48 64.92
C GLU A 1243 -24.73 8.49 66.00
N ASP A 1244 -25.88 7.82 65.81
CA ASP A 1244 -26.58 7.10 66.89
C ASP A 1244 -26.53 5.56 66.85
N LEU A 1245 -25.64 4.91 66.09
CA LEU A 1245 -25.63 3.43 65.95
C LEU A 1245 -24.42 2.68 66.54
N LEU A 1246 -23.60 3.32 67.39
CA LEU A 1246 -22.49 2.62 68.10
C LEU A 1246 -22.56 2.72 69.64
N SER A 1247 -23.73 2.99 70.21
CA SER A 1247 -23.99 2.77 71.64
C SER A 1247 -25.08 1.72 71.84
N GLY A 1248 -24.75 0.44 71.75
CA GLY A 1248 -25.74 -0.59 72.05
C GLY A 1248 -25.42 -2.04 71.71
N SER A 1249 -24.24 -2.56 72.04
CA SER A 1249 -24.04 -3.92 72.61
C SER A 1249 -22.55 -4.28 72.65
N MET A 1250 -22.12 -4.79 73.80
CA MET A 1250 -20.85 -5.50 73.99
C MET A 1250 -20.78 -6.75 73.13
#